data_AF-A0A7X6ZJA3-F1
#
_entry.id   AF-A0A7X6ZJA3-F1
#
_cell.length_a   1.000
_cell.length_b   1.000
_cell.length_c   1.000
_cell.angle_alpha   90.00
_cell.angle_beta   90.00
_cell.angle_gamma   90.00
#
_symmetry.space_group_name_H-M   'P 1'
#
loop_
_entity.id
_entity.type
_entity.pdbx_description
1 polymer ?
#
loop_
_entity_poly.entity_id
_entity_poly.type
_entity_poly.pdbx_seq_one_letter_code
_entity_poly.pdbx_strand_id
1 'polypeptide(L)'
;PFYLLSVTGLTSIDICPLNYLLERYSFKESNACIQRGVPLHNIFACMLLQPDDQNSWRRQCHLELDQQLPDLTMQQIKPRELYTAARGHLNALTQIDQMLAPRTYAQIFSERYMLNPDLGLQGKIDALVQKQNGHWQALELKTGKSWGHKANSGHAFQVSAYHLMLWHAGLEPLDPPAVLYTGNQAARMHNQEKLLPSHSMQKLVPFDATTAINLLNIRNELVRIDYAGRLAFNANPRKCQGCGKHTKSKQVQCVTLHKLGLDGGTPPAKELQQLIKTVRVSAQIRQGFQAMHQALLQELQAIRTTQGQAMQESSAQRIAAGICLKVQPDSSPPSNGCLRLKLENNRSEFREGAPCLLSDAEGPVKGNCVGGFIRAISATHAEISLPSGVQALWFTPLYLDRHLADATFEKNFAGAYALWIAPGADTEGQKEDTLQPIRQFLSGRTAFRPNLSAPTIDLAGINPRPLAAQCKALSLAQGLQDILLVQGPPGTGKTYTLALMVKALAQQGRKIAIATYTHRAADEVINKLSRLAPELELRKLGRPESMAAQHADKCLTNILRRPQPIRPLEHAEGMLADLETRQRELENLLRAPAVYIGTTHAWFDNTLQQLPLMLSTNQAPYFDVVVVDEANQIITPNLAGVLRLAKRWVLVG
;
A
#
# COMPACT_ATOMS: atom_id res chain seq x y z
N PRO A 1 -9.42 11.67 21.91
CA PRO A 1 -10.34 11.59 20.74
C PRO A 1 -9.57 11.73 19.43
N PHE A 2 -8.75 12.78 19.30
CA PHE A 2 -7.90 13.14 18.16
C PHE A 2 -6.84 12.11 17.68
N TYR A 3 -6.81 10.89 18.21
CA TYR A 3 -6.00 9.81 17.63
C TYR A 3 -6.79 9.18 16.48
N LEU A 4 -6.48 9.55 15.23
CA LEU A 4 -7.25 9.08 14.06
C LEU A 4 -6.90 7.63 13.71
N LEU A 5 -7.88 6.73 13.84
CA LEU A 5 -7.79 5.34 13.37
C LEU A 5 -8.54 5.16 12.06
N SER A 6 -7.94 4.42 11.12
CA SER A 6 -8.65 3.99 9.93
C SER A 6 -9.78 3.04 10.30
N VAL A 7 -10.98 3.25 9.75
CA VAL A 7 -12.13 2.35 9.91
C VAL A 7 -11.77 0.93 9.47
N THR A 8 -10.93 0.76 8.44
CA THR A 8 -10.47 -0.56 8.01
C THR A 8 -9.68 -1.30 9.10
N GLY A 9 -8.97 -0.59 9.97
CA GLY A 9 -8.26 -1.18 11.12
C GLY A 9 -9.21 -1.78 12.17
N LEU A 10 -10.45 -1.31 12.25
CA LEU A 10 -11.48 -1.88 13.14
C LEU A 10 -11.93 -3.26 12.67
N THR A 11 -11.82 -3.55 11.37
CA THR A 11 -12.32 -4.81 10.78
C THR A 11 -11.46 -6.01 11.14
N SER A 12 -10.18 -5.80 11.47
CA SER A 12 -9.22 -6.87 11.77
C SER A 12 -9.56 -7.65 13.05
N ILE A 13 -10.40 -7.10 13.93
CA ILE A 13 -10.67 -7.62 15.28
C ILE A 13 -11.79 -8.68 15.30
N ASP A 14 -12.54 -8.81 14.19
CA ASP A 14 -13.74 -9.64 14.09
C ASP A 14 -13.53 -11.09 14.58
N ILE A 15 -12.41 -11.70 14.17
CA ILE A 15 -12.04 -13.05 14.61
C ILE A 15 -11.22 -12.96 15.91
N CYS A 16 -10.12 -12.22 15.93
CA CYS A 16 -9.25 -12.15 17.11
C CYS A 16 -8.61 -10.77 17.19
N PRO A 17 -8.57 -10.12 18.37
CA PRO A 17 -7.85 -8.86 18.53
C PRO A 17 -6.37 -8.95 18.12
N LEU A 18 -5.72 -10.11 18.24
CA LEU A 18 -4.34 -10.33 17.80
C LEU A 18 -4.16 -10.20 16.29
N ASN A 19 -5.21 -10.36 15.47
CA ASN A 19 -5.12 -10.14 14.03
C ASN A 19 -4.66 -8.72 13.69
N TYR A 20 -5.02 -7.72 14.52
CA TYR A 20 -4.51 -6.35 14.38
C TYR A 20 -2.98 -6.31 14.38
N LEU A 21 -2.35 -7.02 15.33
CA LEU A 21 -0.89 -7.12 15.40
C LEU A 21 -0.31 -8.03 14.31
N LEU A 22 -0.97 -9.15 14.01
CA LEU A 22 -0.53 -10.05 12.93
C LEU A 22 -0.47 -9.32 11.59
N GLU A 23 -1.46 -8.49 11.28
CA GLU A 23 -1.47 -7.68 10.06
C GLU A 23 -0.38 -6.60 10.08
N ARG A 24 -0.18 -5.93 11.22
CA ARG A 24 0.85 -4.90 11.39
C ARG A 24 2.28 -5.42 11.22
N TYR A 25 2.59 -6.60 11.76
CA TYR A 25 3.93 -7.20 11.70
C TYR A 25 4.14 -8.12 10.50
N SER A 26 3.26 -8.06 9.50
CA SER A 26 3.40 -8.82 8.28
C SER A 26 3.67 -7.90 7.11
N PHE A 27 4.59 -8.30 6.23
CA PHE A 27 4.55 -7.77 4.88
C PHE A 27 3.25 -8.24 4.25
N LYS A 28 2.42 -7.30 3.76
CA LYS A 28 1.17 -7.66 3.11
C LYS A 28 1.50 -8.43 1.83
N GLU A 29 1.12 -9.71 1.79
CA GLU A 29 1.21 -10.50 0.57
C GLU A 29 0.06 -10.10 -0.36
N SER A 30 0.36 -9.95 -1.65
CA SER A 30 -0.70 -9.77 -2.63
C SER A 30 -1.50 -11.06 -2.74
N ASN A 31 -2.78 -11.00 -2.36
CA ASN A 31 -3.71 -12.12 -2.48
C ASN A 31 -4.46 -11.98 -3.80
N ALA A 32 -4.50 -13.03 -4.62
CA ALA A 32 -5.26 -13.07 -5.86
C ALA A 32 -6.74 -12.66 -5.67
N CYS A 33 -7.34 -12.93 -4.50
CA CYS A 33 -8.69 -12.48 -4.16
C CYS A 33 -8.81 -10.95 -4.01
N ILE A 34 -7.79 -10.27 -3.48
CA ILE A 34 -7.77 -8.81 -3.37
C ILE A 34 -7.65 -8.19 -4.76
N GLN A 35 -6.75 -8.73 -5.60
CA GLN A 35 -6.55 -8.26 -6.97
C GLN A 35 -7.81 -8.44 -7.84
N ARG A 36 -8.58 -9.51 -7.64
CA ARG A 36 -9.91 -9.68 -8.27
C ARG A 36 -10.88 -8.55 -7.93
N GLY A 37 -10.74 -7.97 -6.74
CA GLY A 37 -11.66 -6.95 -6.23
C GLY A 37 -11.41 -5.56 -6.78
N VAL A 38 -10.16 -5.19 -7.07
CA VAL A 38 -9.81 -3.81 -7.42
C VAL A 38 -10.54 -3.29 -8.66
N PRO A 39 -10.59 -4.01 -9.81
CA PRO A 39 -11.31 -3.52 -11.00
C PRO A 39 -12.78 -3.24 -10.67
N LEU A 40 -13.39 -4.08 -9.85
CA LEU A 40 -14.81 -3.98 -9.49
C LEU A 40 -15.13 -2.77 -8.62
N HIS A 41 -14.23 -2.38 -7.72
CA HIS A 41 -14.41 -1.15 -6.93
C HIS A 41 -14.23 0.09 -7.82
N ASN A 42 -13.23 0.07 -8.72
CA ASN A 42 -12.96 1.22 -9.60
C ASN A 42 -14.10 1.49 -10.60
N ILE A 43 -14.78 0.45 -11.07
CA ILE A 43 -15.96 0.61 -11.93
C ILE A 43 -17.25 0.89 -11.14
N PHE A 44 -17.28 0.64 -9.83
CA PHE A 44 -18.51 0.73 -9.03
C PHE A 44 -19.17 2.11 -9.15
N ALA A 45 -18.37 3.17 -9.13
CA ALA A 45 -18.85 4.54 -9.37
C ALA A 45 -19.51 4.69 -10.76
N CYS A 46 -18.87 4.18 -11.81
CA CYS A 46 -19.43 4.20 -13.18
C CYS A 46 -20.76 3.45 -13.24
N MET A 47 -20.87 2.33 -12.50
CA MET A 47 -22.09 1.54 -12.45
C MET A 47 -23.24 2.28 -11.77
N LEU A 48 -22.97 3.01 -10.70
CA LEU A 48 -23.98 3.82 -10.02
C LEU A 48 -24.43 5.02 -10.87
N LEU A 49 -23.49 5.63 -11.62
CA LEU A 49 -23.77 6.80 -12.46
C LEU A 49 -24.42 6.45 -13.81
N GLN A 50 -24.07 5.28 -14.38
CA GLN A 50 -24.53 4.82 -15.69
C GLN A 50 -24.99 3.36 -15.63
N PRO A 51 -26.11 3.06 -14.95
CA PRO A 51 -26.50 1.68 -14.66
C PRO A 51 -26.94 0.85 -15.88
N ASP A 52 -27.46 1.51 -16.91
CA ASP A 52 -27.95 0.84 -18.12
C ASP A 52 -26.85 0.58 -19.17
N ASP A 53 -25.63 1.10 -18.99
CA ASP A 53 -24.54 1.00 -19.97
C ASP A 53 -23.56 -0.14 -19.66
N GLN A 54 -24.04 -1.38 -19.76
CA GLN A 54 -23.22 -2.58 -19.54
C GLN A 54 -22.00 -2.66 -20.47
N ASN A 55 -22.08 -2.07 -21.67
CA ASN A 55 -20.97 -2.03 -22.61
C ASN A 55 -19.86 -1.08 -22.11
N SER A 56 -20.22 0.07 -21.53
CA SER A 56 -19.28 0.95 -20.82
C SER A 56 -18.62 0.22 -19.66
N TRP A 57 -19.37 -0.55 -18.86
CA TRP A 57 -18.81 -1.30 -17.73
C TRP A 57 -17.78 -2.34 -18.17
N ARG A 58 -18.06 -3.11 -19.23
CA ARG A 58 -17.14 -4.10 -19.77
C ARG A 58 -15.87 -3.44 -20.30
N ARG A 59 -16.01 -2.33 -21.03
CA ARG A 59 -14.88 -1.53 -21.51
C ARG A 59 -14.05 -0.98 -20.35
N GLN A 60 -14.68 -0.42 -19.34
CA GLN A 60 -13.98 0.07 -18.15
C GLN A 60 -13.29 -1.07 -17.40
N CYS A 61 -13.93 -2.22 -17.21
CA CYS A 61 -13.29 -3.37 -16.57
C CYS A 61 -12.05 -3.87 -17.35
N HIS A 62 -12.09 -3.84 -18.68
CA HIS A 62 -10.92 -4.15 -19.51
C HIS A 62 -9.80 -3.12 -19.29
N LEU A 63 -10.11 -1.83 -19.28
CA LEU A 63 -9.15 -0.76 -18.96
C LEU A 63 -8.54 -0.91 -17.57
N GLU A 64 -9.35 -1.19 -16.54
CA GLU A 64 -8.89 -1.40 -15.17
C GLU A 64 -7.99 -2.63 -15.04
N LEU A 65 -8.31 -3.73 -15.74
CA LEU A 65 -7.47 -4.93 -15.78
C LEU A 65 -6.15 -4.69 -16.51
N ASP A 66 -6.14 -3.92 -17.61
CA ASP A 66 -4.91 -3.54 -18.31
C ASP A 66 -4.01 -2.68 -17.42
N GLN A 67 -4.58 -1.73 -16.67
CA GLN A 67 -3.84 -0.90 -15.72
C GLN A 67 -3.22 -1.71 -14.57
N GLN A 68 -3.89 -2.78 -14.13
CA GLN A 68 -3.38 -3.69 -13.09
C GLN A 68 -2.44 -4.77 -13.62
N LEU A 69 -2.40 -4.98 -14.93
CA LEU A 69 -1.65 -6.05 -15.56
C LEU A 69 -0.15 -6.07 -15.20
N PRO A 70 0.55 -4.94 -15.04
CA PRO A 70 1.92 -4.92 -14.53
C PRO A 70 2.07 -5.69 -13.20
N ASP A 71 1.17 -5.42 -12.25
CA ASP A 71 1.21 -6.01 -10.92
C ASP A 71 0.89 -7.51 -10.96
N LEU A 72 -0.08 -7.88 -11.81
CA LEU A 72 -0.49 -9.26 -12.03
C LEU A 72 0.61 -10.08 -12.71
N THR A 73 1.36 -9.45 -13.62
CA THR A 73 2.49 -10.06 -14.31
C THR A 73 3.63 -10.35 -13.34
N MET A 74 3.96 -9.43 -12.44
CA MET A 74 4.96 -9.67 -11.38
C MET A 74 4.54 -10.81 -10.44
N GLN A 75 3.23 -10.99 -10.23
CA GLN A 75 2.66 -12.09 -9.42
C GLN A 75 2.48 -13.40 -10.20
N GLN A 76 2.78 -13.42 -11.50
CA GLN A 76 2.56 -14.56 -12.38
C GLN A 76 1.09 -15.03 -12.43
N ILE A 77 0.14 -14.11 -12.24
CA ILE A 77 -1.30 -14.41 -12.33
C ILE A 77 -1.74 -14.28 -13.79
N LYS A 78 -2.43 -15.30 -14.30
CA LYS A 78 -2.92 -15.32 -15.68
C LYS A 78 -4.14 -14.39 -15.86
N PRO A 79 -4.18 -13.54 -16.90
CA PRO A 79 -5.27 -12.61 -17.17
C PRO A 79 -6.62 -13.33 -17.31
N ARG A 80 -6.63 -14.53 -17.89
CA ARG A 80 -7.84 -15.34 -18.06
C ARG A 80 -8.56 -15.63 -16.76
N GLU A 81 -7.83 -15.95 -15.70
CA GLU A 81 -8.42 -16.28 -14.40
C GLU A 81 -9.10 -15.06 -13.78
N LEU A 82 -8.46 -13.90 -13.89
CA LEU A 82 -8.96 -12.64 -13.34
C LEU A 82 -10.10 -12.06 -14.16
N TYR A 83 -9.96 -12.04 -15.48
CA TYR A 83 -11.01 -11.57 -16.37
C TYR A 83 -12.29 -12.40 -16.21
N THR A 84 -12.17 -13.73 -16.13
CA THR A 84 -13.31 -14.62 -15.89
C THR A 84 -13.96 -14.35 -14.54
N ALA A 85 -13.17 -14.17 -13.47
CA ALA A 85 -13.68 -13.84 -12.15
C ALA A 85 -14.39 -12.48 -12.14
N ALA A 86 -13.73 -11.42 -12.63
CA ALA A 86 -14.28 -10.06 -12.70
C ALA A 86 -15.58 -10.01 -13.52
N ARG A 87 -15.64 -10.72 -14.65
CA ARG A 87 -16.86 -10.86 -15.45
C ARG A 87 -18.02 -11.52 -14.68
N GLY A 88 -17.73 -12.54 -13.88
CA GLY A 88 -18.73 -13.17 -13.02
C GLY A 88 -19.34 -12.18 -12.01
N HIS A 89 -18.51 -11.31 -11.43
CA HIS A 89 -18.98 -10.26 -10.51
C HIS A 89 -19.74 -9.13 -11.23
N LEU A 90 -19.28 -8.71 -12.41
CA LEU A 90 -20.00 -7.77 -13.27
C LEU A 90 -21.40 -8.26 -13.60
N ASN A 91 -21.53 -9.51 -14.03
CA ASN A 91 -22.82 -10.13 -14.33
C ASN A 91 -23.69 -10.29 -13.07
N ALA A 92 -23.09 -10.53 -11.89
CA ALA A 92 -23.84 -10.52 -10.65
C ALA A 92 -24.44 -9.14 -10.37
N LEU A 93 -23.67 -8.08 -10.62
CA LEU A 93 -24.11 -6.71 -10.40
C LEU A 93 -25.24 -6.27 -11.34
N THR A 94 -25.31 -6.78 -12.58
CA THR A 94 -26.46 -6.52 -13.48
C THR A 94 -27.78 -7.05 -12.91
N GLN A 95 -27.75 -7.95 -11.92
CA GLN A 95 -28.95 -8.43 -11.24
C GLN A 95 -29.33 -7.60 -10.01
N ILE A 96 -28.39 -6.80 -9.50
CA ILE A 96 -28.66 -5.79 -8.45
C ILE A 96 -29.28 -4.54 -9.08
N ASP A 97 -29.15 -4.35 -10.40
CA ASP A 97 -29.63 -3.18 -11.14
C ASP A 97 -31.05 -2.70 -10.74
N GLN A 98 -32.02 -3.60 -10.56
CA GLN A 98 -33.36 -3.23 -10.09
C GLN A 98 -33.39 -2.48 -8.73
N MET A 99 -32.39 -2.69 -7.87
CA MET A 99 -32.24 -2.04 -6.56
C MET A 99 -31.24 -0.86 -6.58
N LEU A 100 -30.35 -0.80 -7.55
CA LEU A 100 -29.35 0.28 -7.75
C LEU A 100 -29.74 1.25 -8.88
N ALA A 101 -30.93 1.10 -9.45
CA ALA A 101 -31.40 1.84 -10.61
C ALA A 101 -31.30 3.36 -10.39
N PRO A 102 -30.91 4.13 -11.42
CA PRO A 102 -30.55 5.55 -11.30
C PRO A 102 -31.77 6.42 -10.95
N ARG A 103 -32.99 5.91 -11.17
CA ARG A 103 -34.24 6.58 -10.77
C ARG A 103 -34.44 6.64 -9.25
N THR A 104 -33.61 5.94 -8.45
CA THR A 104 -33.75 5.90 -6.99
C THR A 104 -32.84 6.88 -6.24
N TYR A 105 -31.77 7.36 -6.88
CA TYR A 105 -30.79 8.26 -6.27
C TYR A 105 -30.87 9.67 -6.86
N ALA A 106 -30.85 10.68 -5.98
CA ALA A 106 -30.74 12.08 -6.33
C ALA A 106 -29.27 12.53 -6.42
N GLN A 107 -28.39 11.97 -5.59
CA GLN A 107 -26.96 12.30 -5.55
C GLN A 107 -26.12 11.05 -5.27
N ILE A 108 -24.92 10.98 -5.87
CA ILE A 108 -23.97 9.89 -5.70
C ILE A 108 -22.57 10.47 -5.49
N PHE A 109 -21.96 10.17 -4.36
CA PHE A 109 -20.60 10.55 -4.01
C PHE A 109 -19.76 9.27 -3.89
N SER A 110 -19.01 8.93 -4.94
CA SER A 110 -18.09 7.79 -4.89
C SER A 110 -16.86 8.12 -4.06
N GLU A 111 -16.17 7.15 -3.47
CA GLU A 111 -14.84 7.36 -2.87
C GLU A 111 -14.77 8.52 -1.84
N ARG A 112 -15.90 8.84 -1.17
CA ARG A 112 -15.97 9.96 -0.21
C ARG A 112 -15.03 9.68 0.95
N TYR A 113 -14.06 10.55 1.16
CA TYR A 113 -13.19 10.49 2.32
C TYR A 113 -13.84 11.20 3.50
N MET A 114 -13.70 10.64 4.70
CA MET A 114 -14.21 11.22 5.93
C MET A 114 -13.17 11.13 7.03
N LEU A 115 -13.10 12.18 7.84
CA LEU A 115 -12.36 12.18 9.08
C LEU A 115 -13.19 12.86 10.15
N ASN A 116 -13.16 12.28 11.35
CA ASN A 116 -13.88 12.78 12.51
C ASN A 116 -12.94 12.71 13.72
N PRO A 117 -12.27 13.81 14.08
CA PRO A 117 -11.32 13.84 15.19
C PRO A 117 -11.99 13.69 16.56
N ASP A 118 -13.29 13.97 16.68
CA ASP A 118 -14.03 13.82 17.94
C ASP A 118 -14.33 12.35 18.23
N LEU A 119 -14.65 11.57 17.20
CA LEU A 119 -14.74 10.10 17.27
C LEU A 119 -13.37 9.40 17.16
N GLY A 120 -12.36 10.10 16.65
CA GLY A 120 -11.03 9.54 16.40
C GLY A 120 -11.02 8.50 15.29
N LEU A 121 -11.78 8.74 14.23
CA LEU A 121 -11.96 7.83 13.09
C LEU A 121 -11.70 8.55 11.76
N GLN A 122 -11.15 7.81 10.81
CA GLN A 122 -11.02 8.25 9.42
C GLN A 122 -11.27 7.07 8.47
N GLY A 123 -11.71 7.33 7.25
CA GLY A 123 -11.93 6.27 6.27
C GLY A 123 -12.55 6.77 4.98
N LYS A 124 -12.76 5.83 4.07
CA LYS A 124 -13.27 6.09 2.73
C LYS A 124 -14.49 5.23 2.47
N ILE A 125 -15.61 5.85 2.13
CA ILE A 125 -16.84 5.17 1.75
C ILE A 125 -16.77 4.89 0.25
N ASP A 126 -17.03 3.65 -0.18
CA ASP A 126 -17.04 3.30 -1.61
C ASP A 126 -18.07 4.14 -2.37
N ALA A 127 -19.30 4.26 -1.85
CA ALA A 127 -20.29 5.21 -2.32
C ALA A 127 -21.22 5.70 -1.20
N LEU A 128 -21.45 7.01 -1.14
CA LEU A 128 -22.53 7.62 -0.38
C LEU A 128 -23.60 8.08 -1.36
N VAL A 129 -24.83 7.62 -1.18
CA VAL A 129 -25.95 7.97 -2.06
C VAL A 129 -27.03 8.73 -1.30
N GLN A 130 -27.64 9.71 -1.93
CA GLN A 130 -28.88 10.33 -1.47
C GLN A 130 -30.02 9.77 -2.31
N LYS A 131 -31.07 9.27 -1.68
CA LYS A 131 -32.29 8.81 -2.35
C LYS A 131 -33.19 9.98 -2.71
N GLN A 132 -34.14 9.76 -3.62
CA GLN A 132 -35.13 10.78 -4.03
C GLN A 132 -35.99 11.30 -2.87
N ASN A 133 -36.18 10.51 -1.80
CA ASN A 133 -36.86 10.94 -0.58
C ASN A 133 -35.97 11.76 0.37
N GLY A 134 -34.75 12.11 -0.03
CA GLY A 134 -33.78 12.88 0.75
C GLY A 134 -32.92 12.06 1.72
N HIS A 135 -33.20 10.76 1.90
CA HIS A 135 -32.45 9.90 2.82
C HIS A 135 -31.06 9.55 2.28
N TRP A 136 -30.07 9.60 3.16
CA TRP A 136 -28.69 9.23 2.85
C TRP A 136 -28.41 7.76 3.18
N GLN A 137 -27.60 7.09 2.37
CA GLN A 137 -27.20 5.70 2.61
C GLN A 137 -25.75 5.46 2.19
N ALA A 138 -24.94 4.92 3.10
CA ALA A 138 -23.60 4.44 2.78
C ALA A 138 -23.65 3.03 2.16
N LEU A 139 -22.92 2.82 1.08
CA LEU A 139 -22.80 1.56 0.35
C LEU A 139 -21.33 1.10 0.36
N GLU A 140 -21.11 -0.18 0.67
CA GLU A 140 -19.79 -0.83 0.61
C GLU A 140 -19.87 -2.05 -0.32
N LEU A 141 -18.95 -2.15 -1.27
CA LEU A 141 -18.86 -3.28 -2.19
C LEU A 141 -17.92 -4.36 -1.65
N LYS A 142 -18.34 -5.63 -1.71
CA LYS A 142 -17.50 -6.77 -1.32
C LYS A 142 -17.58 -7.87 -2.36
N THR A 143 -16.42 -8.25 -2.90
CA THR A 143 -16.29 -9.30 -3.91
C THR A 143 -16.20 -10.70 -3.31
N GLY A 144 -15.98 -10.81 -1.99
CA GLY A 144 -16.05 -12.06 -1.26
C GLY A 144 -17.48 -12.62 -1.12
N LYS A 145 -17.58 -13.86 -0.61
CA LYS A 145 -18.88 -14.47 -0.25
C LYS A 145 -19.38 -13.91 1.10
N SER A 146 -20.71 -13.85 1.23
CA SER A 146 -21.42 -13.71 2.51
C SER A 146 -22.02 -15.04 2.95
N TRP A 147 -22.25 -15.19 4.25
CA TRP A 147 -22.85 -16.37 4.85
C TRP A 147 -24.22 -16.02 5.43
N GLY A 148 -25.29 -16.53 4.81
CA GLY A 148 -26.66 -16.33 5.27
C GLY A 148 -27.24 -14.94 4.98
N HIS A 149 -28.11 -14.48 5.87
CA HIS A 149 -28.90 -13.24 5.68
C HIS A 149 -28.24 -11.98 6.25
N LYS A 150 -27.20 -12.10 7.07
CA LYS A 150 -26.50 -10.96 7.68
C LYS A 150 -25.21 -10.65 6.94
N ALA A 151 -24.76 -9.40 7.01
CA ALA A 151 -23.40 -9.05 6.60
C ALA A 151 -22.39 -9.76 7.52
N ASN A 152 -21.23 -10.11 6.97
CA ASN A 152 -20.09 -10.59 7.75
C ASN A 152 -19.73 -9.51 8.78
N SER A 153 -19.41 -9.89 10.02
CA SER A 153 -19.30 -8.97 11.14
C SER A 153 -18.27 -7.86 10.92
N GLY A 154 -17.08 -8.17 10.39
CA GLY A 154 -16.08 -7.13 10.03
C GLY A 154 -16.59 -6.12 9.01
N HIS A 155 -17.38 -6.55 8.02
CA HIS A 155 -17.97 -5.65 7.02
C HIS A 155 -19.12 -4.83 7.65
N ALA A 156 -19.91 -5.43 8.53
CA ALA A 156 -20.96 -4.73 9.28
C ALA A 156 -20.37 -3.63 10.18
N PHE A 157 -19.26 -3.91 10.86
CA PHE A 157 -18.53 -2.92 11.65
C PHE A 157 -18.03 -1.75 10.80
N GLN A 158 -17.45 -2.04 9.63
CA GLN A 158 -16.96 -1.02 8.70
C GLN A 158 -18.05 -0.02 8.33
N VAL A 159 -19.19 -0.52 7.83
CA VAL A 159 -20.27 0.36 7.38
C VAL A 159 -21.02 1.03 8.53
N SER A 160 -21.06 0.41 9.71
CA SER A 160 -21.58 1.05 10.92
C SER A 160 -20.70 2.22 11.37
N ALA A 161 -19.38 2.12 11.21
CA ALA A 161 -18.46 3.22 11.51
C ALA A 161 -18.74 4.42 10.60
N TYR A 162 -18.92 4.17 9.29
CA TYR A 162 -19.27 5.21 8.34
C TYR A 162 -20.62 5.84 8.67
N HIS A 163 -21.63 5.05 9.01
CA HIS A 163 -22.93 5.57 9.43
C HIS A 163 -22.80 6.48 10.66
N LEU A 164 -22.05 6.08 11.70
CA LEU A 164 -21.79 6.91 12.89
C LEU A 164 -21.09 8.23 12.52
N MET A 165 -20.09 8.17 11.64
CA MET A 165 -19.36 9.37 11.19
C MET A 165 -20.25 10.32 10.38
N LEU A 166 -21.14 9.80 9.53
CA LEU A 166 -22.11 10.59 8.75
C LEU A 166 -23.12 11.27 9.66
N TRP A 167 -23.67 10.52 10.63
CA TRP A 167 -24.60 11.05 11.61
C TRP A 167 -23.97 12.18 12.43
N HIS A 168 -22.74 11.97 12.93
CA HIS A 168 -22.01 13.00 13.67
C HIS A 168 -21.61 14.21 12.81
N ALA A 169 -21.48 14.04 11.49
CA ALA A 169 -21.28 15.14 10.56
C ALA A 169 -22.58 15.93 10.27
N GLY A 170 -23.72 15.51 10.83
CA GLY A 170 -25.02 16.16 10.66
C GLY A 170 -25.75 15.77 9.37
N LEU A 171 -25.34 14.70 8.70
CA LEU A 171 -26.09 14.17 7.56
C LEU A 171 -27.29 13.37 8.08
N GLU A 172 -28.49 13.92 7.92
CA GLU A 172 -29.76 13.28 8.27
C GLU A 172 -30.85 13.62 7.25
N PRO A 173 -31.87 12.76 7.05
CA PRO A 173 -32.03 11.43 7.65
C PRO A 173 -31.12 10.38 7.00
N LEU A 174 -30.68 9.38 7.79
CA LEU A 174 -29.85 8.27 7.34
C LEU A 174 -30.64 6.96 7.32
N ASP A 175 -30.59 6.26 6.20
CA ASP A 175 -31.01 4.85 6.13
C ASP A 175 -29.91 3.93 6.68
N PRO A 176 -30.27 2.71 7.13
CA PRO A 176 -29.29 1.69 7.49
C PRO A 176 -28.27 1.47 6.36
N PRO A 177 -26.96 1.47 6.65
CA PRO A 177 -25.96 1.29 5.61
C PRO A 177 -26.03 -0.11 5.02
N ALA A 178 -25.55 -0.27 3.79
CA ALA A 178 -25.64 -1.52 3.05
C ALA A 178 -24.28 -2.07 2.64
N VAL A 179 -24.12 -3.39 2.75
CA VAL A 179 -23.00 -4.14 2.16
C VAL A 179 -23.51 -4.92 0.95
N LEU A 180 -22.88 -4.72 -0.20
CA LEU A 180 -23.20 -5.39 -1.46
C LEU A 180 -22.23 -6.54 -1.70
N TYR A 181 -22.72 -7.77 -1.68
CA TYR A 181 -21.92 -8.98 -1.91
C TYR A 181 -22.18 -9.57 -3.29
N THR A 182 -21.15 -9.60 -4.13
CA THR A 182 -21.23 -10.18 -5.47
C THR A 182 -20.73 -11.63 -5.52
N GLY A 183 -19.95 -12.07 -4.53
CA GLY A 183 -19.22 -13.34 -4.59
C GLY A 183 -20.08 -14.61 -4.60
N ASN A 184 -21.21 -14.65 -3.89
CA ASN A 184 -22.11 -15.82 -3.92
C ASN A 184 -22.75 -15.99 -5.30
N GLN A 185 -23.23 -14.88 -5.88
CA GLN A 185 -23.91 -14.88 -7.16
C GLN A 185 -22.93 -15.19 -8.30
N ALA A 186 -21.75 -14.56 -8.29
CA ALA A 186 -20.69 -14.81 -9.26
C ALA A 186 -20.26 -16.29 -9.26
N ALA A 187 -20.10 -16.91 -8.09
CA ALA A 187 -19.76 -18.33 -7.99
C ALA A 187 -20.87 -19.23 -8.55
N ARG A 188 -22.15 -18.92 -8.28
CA ARG A 188 -23.28 -19.68 -8.82
C ARG A 188 -23.40 -19.58 -10.33
N MET A 189 -23.20 -18.39 -10.89
CA MET A 189 -23.15 -18.19 -12.34
C MET A 189 -22.03 -19.02 -12.97
N HIS A 190 -20.84 -19.02 -12.38
CA HIS A 190 -19.71 -19.82 -12.84
C HIS A 190 -20.01 -21.32 -12.80
N ASN A 191 -20.64 -21.80 -11.74
CA ASN A 191 -20.98 -23.21 -11.55
C ASN A 191 -22.28 -23.64 -12.25
N GLN A 192 -22.95 -22.75 -12.98
CA GLN A 192 -24.27 -23.00 -13.59
C GLN A 192 -25.33 -23.45 -12.57
N GLU A 193 -25.23 -22.96 -11.34
CA GLU A 193 -26.18 -23.24 -10.27
C GLU A 193 -27.39 -22.27 -10.32
N LYS A 194 -28.50 -22.66 -9.68
CA LYS A 194 -29.66 -21.78 -9.51
C LYS A 194 -29.26 -20.47 -8.83
N LEU A 195 -29.56 -19.35 -9.47
CA LEU A 195 -29.25 -18.02 -8.97
C LEU A 195 -30.02 -17.68 -7.68
N LEU A 196 -29.40 -16.90 -6.80
CA LEU A 196 -30.09 -16.38 -5.61
C LEU A 196 -30.98 -15.19 -6.00
N PRO A 197 -32.04 -14.89 -5.22
CA PRO A 197 -32.78 -13.65 -5.37
C PRO A 197 -31.87 -12.42 -5.28
N SER A 198 -32.16 -11.36 -6.05
CA SER A 198 -31.34 -10.13 -6.11
C SER A 198 -31.12 -9.49 -4.73
N HIS A 199 -32.18 -9.43 -3.91
CA HIS A 199 -32.14 -8.90 -2.54
C HIS A 199 -31.14 -9.64 -1.62
N SER A 200 -30.73 -10.87 -1.96
CA SER A 200 -29.76 -11.61 -1.15
C SER A 200 -28.34 -11.03 -1.24
N MET A 201 -28.04 -10.25 -2.28
CA MET A 201 -26.73 -9.61 -2.47
C MET A 201 -26.59 -8.34 -1.62
N GLN A 202 -27.70 -7.67 -1.28
CA GLN A 202 -27.68 -6.50 -0.41
C GLN A 202 -27.95 -6.90 1.04
N LYS A 203 -27.03 -6.55 1.93
CA LYS A 203 -27.18 -6.75 3.37
C LYS A 203 -27.30 -5.40 4.05
N LEU A 204 -28.50 -5.04 4.50
CA LEU A 204 -28.71 -3.88 5.35
C LEU A 204 -28.16 -4.19 6.74
N VAL A 205 -27.45 -3.22 7.32
CA VAL A 205 -26.88 -3.32 8.66
C VAL A 205 -27.64 -2.35 9.56
N PRO A 206 -28.55 -2.84 10.43
CA PRO A 206 -29.22 -1.98 11.40
C PRO A 206 -28.20 -1.23 12.25
N PHE A 207 -28.50 0.02 12.55
CA PHE A 207 -27.65 0.87 13.36
C PHE A 207 -28.46 1.43 14.54
N ASP A 208 -27.92 1.28 15.74
CA ASP A 208 -28.51 1.74 16.98
C ASP A 208 -27.42 2.22 17.96
N ALA A 209 -27.85 2.77 19.11
CA ALA A 209 -26.94 3.26 20.14
C ALA A 209 -25.99 2.17 20.66
N THR A 210 -26.46 0.92 20.77
CA THR A 210 -25.64 -0.23 21.18
C THR A 210 -24.50 -0.49 20.21
N THR A 211 -24.79 -0.43 18.91
CA THR A 211 -23.80 -0.58 17.83
C THR A 211 -22.77 0.54 17.88
N ALA A 212 -23.21 1.79 18.08
CA ALA A 212 -22.31 2.94 18.23
C ALA A 212 -21.35 2.78 19.43
N ILE A 213 -21.87 2.39 20.60
CA ILE A 213 -21.08 2.18 21.82
C ILE A 213 -20.05 1.06 21.61
N ASN A 214 -20.47 -0.08 21.05
CA ASN A 214 -19.57 -1.20 20.78
C ASN A 214 -18.43 -0.80 19.84
N LEU A 215 -18.74 -0.01 18.81
CA LEU A 215 -17.77 0.49 17.86
C LEU A 215 -16.71 1.39 18.53
N LEU A 216 -17.16 2.34 19.35
CA LEU A 216 -16.26 3.24 20.08
C LEU A 216 -15.41 2.49 21.12
N ASN A 217 -15.96 1.46 21.77
CA ASN A 217 -15.20 0.60 22.67
C ASN A 217 -14.07 -0.15 21.95
N ILE A 218 -14.36 -0.72 20.78
CA ILE A 218 -13.35 -1.38 19.93
C ILE A 218 -12.29 -0.38 19.49
N ARG A 219 -12.71 0.80 19.02
CA ARG A 219 -11.81 1.90 18.64
C ARG A 219 -10.90 2.29 19.81
N ASN A 220 -11.45 2.42 21.02
CA ASN A 220 -10.69 2.78 22.21
C ASN A 220 -9.71 1.68 22.62
N GLU A 221 -10.07 0.40 22.44
CA GLU A 221 -9.16 -0.71 22.69
C GLU A 221 -7.97 -0.71 21.71
N LEU A 222 -8.19 -0.40 20.42
CA LEU A 222 -7.09 -0.24 19.47
C LEU A 222 -6.15 0.90 19.86
N VAL A 223 -6.70 2.05 20.28
CA VAL A 223 -5.87 3.14 20.79
C VAL A 223 -5.11 2.70 22.04
N ARG A 224 -5.76 2.01 22.98
CA ARG A 224 -5.09 1.48 24.18
C ARG A 224 -3.94 0.54 23.82
N ILE A 225 -4.10 -0.33 22.81
CA ILE A 225 -3.04 -1.22 22.31
C ILE A 225 -1.86 -0.40 21.79
N ASP A 226 -2.12 0.64 21.00
CA ASP A 226 -1.06 1.48 20.42
C ASP A 226 -0.34 2.33 21.46
N TYR A 227 -1.02 2.79 22.51
CA TYR A 227 -0.41 3.51 23.63
C TYR A 227 0.36 2.61 24.60
N ALA A 228 -0.23 1.48 24.99
CA ALA A 228 0.36 0.56 25.97
C ALA A 228 1.40 -0.39 25.35
N GLY A 229 1.43 -0.49 24.02
CA GLY A 229 2.26 -1.42 23.26
C GLY A 229 1.95 -2.90 23.48
N ARG A 230 0.83 -3.20 24.14
CA ARG A 230 0.39 -4.55 24.48
C ARG A 230 -1.12 -4.71 24.37
N LEU A 231 -1.50 -5.88 23.87
CA LEU A 231 -2.88 -6.33 23.73
C LEU A 231 -3.30 -7.15 24.95
N ALA A 232 -4.55 -7.03 25.38
CA ALA A 232 -5.14 -7.94 26.36
C ALA A 232 -5.65 -9.19 25.61
N PHE A 233 -4.81 -10.21 25.48
CA PHE A 233 -5.16 -11.38 24.69
C PHE A 233 -6.22 -12.22 25.39
N ASN A 234 -7.32 -12.46 24.68
CA ASN A 234 -8.36 -13.39 25.12
C ASN A 234 -8.32 -14.63 24.21
N ALA A 235 -7.80 -15.73 24.74
CA ALA A 235 -7.79 -17.00 24.03
C ALA A 235 -9.23 -17.47 23.76
N ASN A 236 -9.56 -17.67 22.48
CA ASN A 236 -10.87 -18.20 22.08
C ASN A 236 -10.67 -19.52 21.33
N PRO A 237 -10.82 -20.69 21.97
CA PRO A 237 -10.52 -21.99 21.36
C PRO A 237 -11.25 -22.22 20.02
N ARG A 238 -12.53 -21.85 19.91
CA ARG A 238 -13.29 -21.98 18.66
C ARG A 238 -12.70 -21.13 17.54
N LYS A 239 -12.34 -19.88 17.84
CA LYS A 239 -11.76 -18.96 16.86
C LYS A 239 -10.29 -19.28 16.57
N CYS A 240 -9.54 -19.82 17.53
CA CYS A 240 -8.17 -20.30 17.35
C CYS A 240 -8.13 -21.54 16.45
N GLN A 241 -9.07 -22.47 16.58
CA GLN A 241 -9.23 -23.60 15.64
C GLN A 241 -9.60 -23.11 14.24
N GLY A 242 -10.51 -22.14 14.14
CA GLY A 242 -10.84 -21.47 12.87
C GLY A 242 -9.64 -20.76 12.25
N CYS A 243 -8.85 -20.04 13.05
CA CYS A 243 -7.59 -19.44 12.64
C CYS A 243 -6.54 -20.50 12.28
N GLY A 244 -6.58 -21.67 12.91
CA GLY A 244 -5.69 -22.79 12.65
C GLY A 244 -5.99 -23.56 11.37
N LYS A 245 -7.13 -23.31 10.72
CA LYS A 245 -7.37 -23.69 9.32
C LYS A 245 -6.59 -22.81 8.33
N HIS A 246 -5.93 -21.74 8.79
CA HIS A 246 -4.96 -20.98 7.99
C HIS A 246 -3.58 -21.66 7.98
N THR A 247 -2.63 -21.06 7.29
CA THR A 247 -1.26 -21.56 7.13
C THR A 247 -0.54 -21.70 8.48
N LYS A 248 0.30 -22.73 8.60
CA LYS A 248 1.20 -22.96 9.75
C LYS A 248 2.05 -21.72 10.08
N SER A 249 2.40 -20.93 9.06
CA SER A 249 3.11 -19.65 9.21
C SER A 249 2.37 -18.64 10.09
N LYS A 250 1.04 -18.49 9.94
CA LYS A 250 0.22 -17.58 10.76
C LYS A 250 0.17 -18.02 12.22
N GLN A 251 0.14 -19.33 12.47
CA GLN A 251 0.20 -19.90 13.82
C GLN A 251 1.57 -19.66 14.48
N VAL A 252 2.66 -19.87 13.74
CA VAL A 252 4.03 -19.59 14.20
C VAL A 252 4.19 -18.10 14.54
N GLN A 253 3.68 -17.21 13.70
CA GLN A 253 3.72 -15.77 13.95
C GLN A 253 2.94 -15.40 15.22
N CYS A 254 1.73 -15.95 15.39
CA CYS A 254 0.92 -15.76 16.61
C CYS A 254 1.70 -16.14 17.88
N VAL A 255 2.30 -17.34 17.90
CA VAL A 255 3.14 -17.80 19.02
C VAL A 255 4.38 -16.95 19.20
N THR A 256 4.94 -16.42 18.12
CA THR A 256 6.11 -15.54 18.18
C THR A 256 5.76 -14.19 18.82
N LEU A 257 4.65 -13.55 18.43
CA LEU A 257 4.17 -12.31 19.06
C LEU A 257 3.88 -12.51 20.55
N HIS A 258 3.32 -13.66 20.93
CA HIS A 258 3.17 -14.05 22.34
C HIS A 258 4.52 -14.10 23.06
N LYS A 259 5.52 -14.78 22.47
CA LYS A 259 6.87 -14.87 23.04
C LYS A 259 7.62 -13.54 23.04
N LEU A 260 7.21 -12.58 22.23
CA LEU A 260 7.69 -11.19 22.25
C LEU A 260 6.97 -10.35 23.32
N GLY A 261 5.98 -10.89 24.02
CA GLY A 261 5.27 -10.24 25.12
C GLY A 261 4.27 -9.19 24.68
N LEU A 262 3.78 -9.23 23.44
CA LEU A 262 2.85 -8.23 22.91
C LEU A 262 1.39 -8.48 23.30
N ASP A 263 1.08 -9.61 23.91
CA ASP A 263 -0.28 -10.12 24.09
C ASP A 263 -0.70 -10.24 25.57
N GLY A 264 0.03 -9.58 26.47
CA GLY A 264 -0.32 -9.52 27.89
C GLY A 264 -0.02 -10.80 28.68
N GLY A 265 0.57 -11.82 28.04
CA GLY A 265 1.12 -13.00 28.71
C GLY A 265 0.14 -14.17 28.90
N THR A 266 -1.13 -14.04 28.52
CA THR A 266 -2.06 -15.18 28.50
C THR A 266 -1.66 -16.13 27.38
N PRO A 267 -1.36 -17.41 27.68
CA PRO A 267 -0.88 -18.34 26.66
C PRO A 267 -1.94 -18.56 25.56
N PRO A 268 -1.52 -18.67 24.28
CA PRO A 268 -2.39 -19.06 23.19
C PRO A 268 -3.13 -20.37 23.48
N ALA A 269 -4.25 -20.58 22.76
CA ALA A 269 -5.15 -21.71 22.97
C ALA A 269 -4.43 -23.08 22.97
N LYS A 270 -5.05 -24.10 23.60
CA LYS A 270 -4.44 -25.43 23.83
C LYS A 270 -3.85 -26.05 22.55
N GLU A 271 -4.46 -25.79 21.41
CA GLU A 271 -4.04 -26.25 20.09
C GLU A 271 -2.65 -25.74 19.67
N LEU A 272 -2.20 -24.61 20.22
CA LEU A 272 -0.91 -23.99 19.91
C LEU A 272 0.20 -24.36 20.90
N GLN A 273 -0.09 -25.16 21.93
CA GLN A 273 0.87 -25.51 22.99
C GLN A 273 2.12 -26.21 22.46
N GLN A 274 2.00 -27.04 21.43
CA GLN A 274 3.15 -27.67 20.79
C GLN A 274 4.05 -26.63 20.12
N LEU A 275 3.47 -25.67 19.39
CA LEU A 275 4.22 -24.56 18.78
C LEU A 275 4.87 -23.66 19.83
N ILE A 276 4.20 -23.43 20.96
CA ILE A 276 4.77 -22.68 22.09
C ILE A 276 6.03 -23.38 22.63
N LYS A 277 6.09 -24.72 22.63
CA LYS A 277 7.29 -25.45 23.06
C LYS A 277 8.43 -25.37 22.03
N THR A 278 8.11 -25.32 20.74
CA THR A 278 9.11 -25.38 19.65
C THR A 278 9.65 -24.02 19.23
N VAL A 279 8.80 -22.99 19.13
CA VAL A 279 9.23 -21.64 18.75
C VAL A 279 10.16 -21.10 19.82
N ARG A 280 11.36 -20.64 19.47
CA ARG A 280 12.33 -20.06 20.43
C ARG A 280 12.55 -18.59 20.11
N VAL A 281 12.42 -17.75 21.12
CA VAL A 281 12.77 -16.33 21.09
C VAL A 281 13.68 -16.09 22.28
N SER A 282 14.93 -15.67 22.04
CA SER A 282 15.88 -15.39 23.12
C SER A 282 15.50 -14.10 23.86
N ALA A 283 15.98 -13.94 25.10
CA ALA A 283 15.77 -12.70 25.86
C ALA A 283 16.32 -11.47 25.12
N GLN A 284 17.48 -11.61 24.46
CA GLN A 284 18.08 -10.55 23.65
C GLN A 284 17.24 -10.16 22.44
N ILE A 285 16.71 -11.14 21.69
CA ILE A 285 15.80 -10.86 20.55
C ILE A 285 14.54 -10.16 21.05
N ARG A 286 13.96 -10.65 22.15
CA ARG A 286 12.77 -10.05 22.77
C ARG A 286 13.04 -8.59 23.15
N GLN A 287 14.13 -8.32 23.88
CA GLN A 287 14.48 -6.98 24.34
C GLN A 287 14.75 -6.02 23.17
N GLY A 288 15.52 -6.46 22.17
CA GLY A 288 15.84 -5.66 21.00
C GLY A 288 14.61 -5.33 20.16
N PHE A 289 13.74 -6.32 19.92
CA PHE A 289 12.46 -6.10 19.25
C PHE A 289 11.55 -5.15 20.03
N GLN A 290 11.41 -5.35 21.36
CA GLN A 290 10.55 -4.52 22.21
C GLN A 290 11.00 -3.06 22.25
N ALA A 291 12.31 -2.80 22.31
CA ALA A 291 12.85 -1.44 22.27
C ALA A 291 12.50 -0.74 20.95
N MET A 292 12.68 -1.43 19.82
CA MET A 292 12.36 -0.90 18.48
C MET A 292 10.84 -0.72 18.29
N HIS A 293 10.05 -1.68 18.76
CA HIS A 293 8.59 -1.61 18.78
C HIS A 293 8.08 -0.38 19.54
N GLN A 294 8.60 -0.14 20.75
CA GLN A 294 8.18 1.00 21.56
C GLN A 294 8.51 2.34 20.89
N ALA A 295 9.69 2.47 20.28
CA ALA A 295 10.06 3.66 19.53
C ALA A 295 9.14 3.90 18.32
N LEU A 296 8.80 2.84 17.57
CA LEU A 296 7.86 2.94 16.45
C LEU A 296 6.45 3.32 16.91
N LEU A 297 5.99 2.82 18.07
CA LEU A 297 4.69 3.22 18.62
C LEU A 297 4.67 4.69 19.02
N GLN A 298 5.72 5.21 19.65
CA GLN A 298 5.80 6.62 20.03
C GLN A 298 5.69 7.53 18.79
N GLU A 299 6.38 7.17 17.70
CA GLU A 299 6.31 7.92 16.45
C GLU A 299 4.93 7.80 15.78
N LEU A 300 4.34 6.60 15.73
CA LEU A 300 2.98 6.41 15.21
C LEU A 300 1.95 7.22 16.02
N GLN A 301 2.11 7.27 17.34
CA GLN A 301 1.27 8.08 18.22
C GLN A 301 1.40 9.57 17.93
N ALA A 302 2.61 10.07 17.72
CA ALA A 302 2.86 11.46 17.35
C ALA A 302 2.20 11.81 16.01
N ILE A 303 2.37 10.96 14.98
CA ILE A 303 1.77 11.15 13.64
C ILE A 303 0.24 11.27 13.73
N ARG A 304 -0.42 10.29 14.35
CA ARG A 304 -1.89 10.24 14.40
C ARG A 304 -2.50 11.33 15.27
N THR A 305 -1.86 11.65 16.39
CA THR A 305 -2.31 12.70 17.32
C THR A 305 -2.16 14.07 16.67
N THR A 306 -1.01 14.35 16.07
CA THR A 306 -0.74 15.64 15.39
C THR A 306 -1.74 15.88 14.26
N GLN A 307 -2.01 14.84 13.45
CA GLN A 307 -2.99 14.96 12.38
C GLN A 307 -4.40 15.23 12.92
N GLY A 308 -4.87 14.48 13.91
CA GLY A 308 -6.21 14.70 14.45
C GLY A 308 -6.36 16.05 15.16
N GLN A 309 -5.33 16.53 15.86
CA GLN A 309 -5.33 17.86 16.47
C GLN A 309 -5.40 18.96 15.41
N ALA A 310 -4.57 18.87 14.36
CA ALA A 310 -4.63 19.82 13.25
C ALA A 310 -6.03 19.85 12.60
N MET A 311 -6.68 18.69 12.45
CA MET A 311 -8.03 18.61 11.89
C MET A 311 -9.13 19.18 12.81
N GLN A 312 -8.87 19.43 14.10
CA GLN A 312 -9.82 20.14 14.97
C GLN A 312 -9.76 21.66 14.81
N GLU A 313 -8.68 22.19 14.25
CA GLU A 313 -8.53 23.62 14.01
C GLU A 313 -9.45 24.11 12.88
N SER A 314 -9.67 25.41 12.79
CA SER A 314 -10.34 26.01 11.64
C SER A 314 -9.44 25.97 10.39
N SER A 315 -10.04 26.03 9.19
CA SER A 315 -9.26 26.12 7.94
C SER A 315 -8.34 27.34 7.93
N ALA A 316 -8.75 28.46 8.53
CA ALA A 316 -7.93 29.67 8.65
C ALA A 316 -6.66 29.44 9.50
N GLN A 317 -6.79 28.72 10.62
CA GLN A 317 -5.64 28.36 11.48
C GLN A 317 -4.69 27.40 10.75
N ARG A 318 -5.22 26.38 10.06
CA ARG A 318 -4.39 25.46 9.28
C ARG A 318 -3.67 26.14 8.11
N ILE A 319 -4.30 27.15 7.48
CA ILE A 319 -3.66 28.00 6.46
C ILE A 319 -2.52 28.80 7.09
N ALA A 320 -2.75 29.44 8.24
CA ALA A 320 -1.72 30.19 8.95
C ALA A 320 -0.54 29.31 9.39
N ALA A 321 -0.81 28.05 9.75
CA ALA A 321 0.20 27.05 10.07
C ALA A 321 0.93 26.45 8.85
N GLY A 322 0.54 26.82 7.62
CA GLY A 322 1.18 26.34 6.39
C GLY A 322 0.90 24.87 6.04
N ILE A 323 -0.11 24.27 6.67
CA ILE A 323 -0.53 22.87 6.45
C ILE A 323 -1.83 22.74 5.64
N CYS A 324 -2.42 23.88 5.24
CA CYS A 324 -3.57 23.98 4.36
C CYS A 324 -3.35 25.10 3.34
N LEU A 325 -3.84 24.90 2.12
CA LEU A 325 -3.84 25.90 1.06
C LEU A 325 -5.29 26.19 0.63
N LYS A 326 -5.58 27.46 0.34
CA LYS A 326 -6.79 27.84 -0.38
C LYS A 326 -6.58 27.57 -1.87
N VAL A 327 -7.56 26.94 -2.49
CA VAL A 327 -7.50 26.51 -3.90
C VAL A 327 -8.75 26.95 -4.65
N GLN A 328 -8.64 27.07 -5.97
CA GLN A 328 -9.78 27.24 -6.86
C GLN A 328 -9.67 26.25 -8.02
N PRO A 329 -10.76 25.62 -8.47
CA PRO A 329 -10.72 24.77 -9.66
C PRO A 329 -10.28 25.59 -10.87
N ASP A 330 -9.40 25.04 -11.69
CA ASP A 330 -9.13 25.60 -13.00
C ASP A 330 -10.34 25.36 -13.93
N SER A 331 -10.49 26.16 -14.98
CA SER A 331 -11.64 26.05 -15.91
C SER A 331 -11.61 24.79 -16.78
N SER A 332 -10.52 24.02 -16.72
CA SER A 332 -10.37 22.78 -17.48
C SER A 332 -10.96 21.61 -16.69
N PRO A 333 -11.78 20.74 -17.32
CA PRO A 333 -12.29 19.55 -16.64
C PRO A 333 -11.13 18.61 -16.25
N PRO A 334 -11.32 17.75 -15.24
CA PRO A 334 -10.33 16.74 -14.89
C PRO A 334 -9.96 15.90 -16.12
N SER A 335 -8.66 15.69 -16.33
CA SER A 335 -8.16 14.87 -17.44
C SER A 335 -7.39 13.69 -16.87
N ASN A 336 -7.73 12.47 -17.30
CA ASN A 336 -7.07 11.24 -16.86
C ASN A 336 -6.98 11.08 -15.32
N GLY A 337 -8.03 11.45 -14.58
CA GLY A 337 -8.05 11.39 -13.11
C GLY A 337 -7.19 12.45 -12.41
N CYS A 338 -6.73 13.48 -13.13
CA CYS A 338 -5.95 14.59 -12.59
C CYS A 338 -6.79 15.87 -12.58
N LEU A 339 -6.78 16.58 -11.46
CA LEU A 339 -7.44 17.87 -11.27
C LEU A 339 -6.39 18.98 -11.16
N ARG A 340 -6.56 20.04 -11.94
CA ARG A 340 -5.73 21.26 -11.87
C ARG A 340 -6.42 22.32 -11.02
N LEU A 341 -5.66 22.90 -10.09
CA LEU A 341 -6.10 23.88 -9.12
C LEU A 341 -5.22 25.13 -9.20
N LYS A 342 -5.84 26.31 -9.08
CA LYS A 342 -5.15 27.60 -8.93
C LYS A 342 -4.87 27.87 -7.47
N LEU A 343 -3.70 28.44 -7.19
CA LEU A 343 -3.21 28.82 -5.87
C LEU A 343 -2.90 30.31 -5.83
N GLU A 344 -3.17 30.95 -4.71
CA GLU A 344 -2.75 32.33 -4.44
C GLU A 344 -1.37 32.34 -3.78
N ASN A 345 -0.30 32.37 -4.58
CA ASN A 345 1.10 32.54 -4.13
C ASN A 345 1.55 31.57 -3.01
N ASN A 346 1.52 30.27 -3.29
CA ASN A 346 1.90 29.20 -2.38
C ASN A 346 3.38 29.29 -1.93
N ARG A 347 3.58 29.29 -0.61
CA ARG A 347 4.89 29.26 0.08
C ARG A 347 5.02 28.10 1.08
N SER A 348 4.11 27.12 1.00
CA SER A 348 4.02 26.03 1.97
C SER A 348 5.07 24.93 1.76
N GLU A 349 5.08 23.97 2.69
CA GLU A 349 5.95 22.80 2.62
C GLU A 349 5.38 21.62 1.81
N PHE A 350 4.27 21.81 1.09
CA PHE A 350 3.70 20.76 0.26
C PHE A 350 4.72 20.30 -0.81
N ARG A 351 4.74 18.99 -1.09
CA ARG A 351 5.71 18.35 -2.01
C ARG A 351 4.99 17.40 -2.95
N GLU A 352 5.53 17.26 -4.15
CA GLU A 352 5.11 16.24 -5.12
C GLU A 352 5.20 14.83 -4.49
N GLY A 353 4.22 13.98 -4.81
CA GLY A 353 4.03 12.66 -4.22
C GLY A 353 3.38 12.63 -2.84
N ALA A 354 3.23 13.76 -2.15
CA ALA A 354 2.62 13.77 -0.82
C ALA A 354 1.10 13.52 -0.89
N PRO A 355 0.53 12.76 0.06
CA PRO A 355 -0.91 12.63 0.18
C PRO A 355 -1.53 13.94 0.68
N CYS A 356 -2.73 14.20 0.20
CA CYS A 356 -3.47 15.43 0.50
C CYS A 356 -4.97 15.13 0.60
N LEU A 357 -5.69 16.05 1.24
CA LEU A 357 -7.14 16.05 1.30
C LEU A 357 -7.65 17.29 0.57
N LEU A 358 -8.55 17.08 -0.37
CA LEU A 358 -9.23 18.17 -1.08
C LEU A 358 -10.66 18.26 -0.54
N SER A 359 -11.05 19.44 -0.08
CA SER A 359 -12.36 19.66 0.54
C SER A 359 -13.04 20.95 0.07
N ASP A 360 -14.35 21.03 0.31
CA ASP A 360 -15.17 22.21 0.01
C ASP A 360 -15.07 23.30 1.09
N ALA A 361 -15.99 24.27 1.07
CA ALA A 361 -15.99 25.40 1.99
C ALA A 361 -16.17 25.03 3.46
N GLU A 362 -16.79 23.88 3.77
CA GLU A 362 -17.00 23.39 5.13
C GLU A 362 -15.77 22.60 5.65
N GLY A 363 -14.73 22.46 4.81
CA GLY A 363 -13.47 21.81 5.16
C GLY A 363 -13.57 20.28 5.25
N PRO A 364 -12.45 19.60 5.58
CA PRO A 364 -12.35 18.15 5.44
C PRO A 364 -13.08 17.34 6.52
N VAL A 365 -13.49 17.99 7.62
CA VAL A 365 -14.18 17.33 8.76
C VAL A 365 -15.69 17.30 8.56
N LYS A 366 -16.29 18.45 8.22
CA LYS A 366 -17.75 18.63 8.11
C LYS A 366 -18.24 18.58 6.67
N GLY A 367 -17.41 19.03 5.74
CA GLY A 367 -17.74 19.15 4.33
C GLY A 367 -17.55 17.90 3.51
N ASN A 368 -17.61 18.08 2.20
CA ASN A 368 -17.19 17.06 1.23
C ASN A 368 -15.66 17.00 1.18
N CYS A 369 -15.13 15.78 1.12
CA CYS A 369 -13.70 15.55 1.07
C CYS A 369 -13.36 14.35 0.18
N VAL A 370 -12.26 14.46 -0.55
CA VAL A 370 -11.64 13.34 -1.26
C VAL A 370 -10.14 13.31 -0.94
N GLY A 371 -9.58 12.11 -0.77
CA GLY A 371 -8.13 11.94 -0.63
C GLY A 371 -7.46 11.89 -2.00
N GLY A 372 -6.26 12.47 -2.12
CA GLY A 372 -5.51 12.47 -3.38
C GLY A 372 -4.01 12.56 -3.16
N PHE A 373 -3.26 12.68 -4.26
CA PHE A 373 -1.81 12.85 -4.23
C PHE A 373 -1.39 14.04 -5.07
N ILE A 374 -0.43 14.80 -4.57
CA ILE A 374 0.10 15.97 -5.28
C ILE A 374 0.98 15.47 -6.42
N ARG A 375 0.58 15.74 -7.66
CA ARG A 375 1.36 15.40 -8.86
C ARG A 375 2.39 16.47 -9.19
N ALA A 376 1.99 17.73 -9.10
CA ALA A 376 2.83 18.89 -9.33
C ALA A 376 2.36 20.02 -8.41
N ILE A 377 3.28 20.83 -7.92
CA ILE A 377 2.93 22.01 -7.12
C ILE A 377 3.91 23.15 -7.36
N SER A 378 3.37 24.36 -7.51
CA SER A 378 4.12 25.59 -7.74
C SER A 378 3.58 26.71 -6.85
N ALA A 379 4.08 27.94 -7.05
CA ALA A 379 3.54 29.11 -6.37
C ALA A 379 2.09 29.43 -6.81
N THR A 380 1.67 29.06 -8.02
CA THR A 380 0.39 29.51 -8.60
C THR A 380 -0.58 28.39 -8.94
N HIS A 381 -0.11 27.14 -8.96
CA HIS A 381 -0.92 25.98 -9.35
C HIS A 381 -0.54 24.72 -8.57
N ALA A 382 -1.53 23.85 -8.37
CA ALA A 382 -1.35 22.46 -7.97
C ALA A 382 -2.06 21.52 -8.96
N GLU A 383 -1.46 20.36 -9.20
CA GLU A 383 -2.10 19.24 -9.90
C GLU A 383 -2.26 18.09 -8.91
N ILE A 384 -3.49 17.59 -8.79
CA ILE A 384 -3.86 16.54 -7.84
C ILE A 384 -4.33 15.31 -8.59
N SER A 385 -3.69 14.17 -8.36
CA SER A 385 -4.18 12.86 -8.79
C SER A 385 -5.30 12.41 -7.84
N LEU A 386 -6.49 12.19 -8.41
CA LEU A 386 -7.68 11.70 -7.72
C LEU A 386 -7.65 10.16 -7.59
N PRO A 387 -8.44 9.57 -6.68
CA PRO A 387 -8.57 8.12 -6.58
C PRO A 387 -9.10 7.49 -7.87
N SER A 388 -8.66 6.26 -8.16
CA SER A 388 -9.24 5.44 -9.24
C SER A 388 -10.75 5.32 -9.04
N GLY A 389 -11.51 5.60 -10.10
CA GLY A 389 -12.98 5.63 -10.05
C GLY A 389 -13.61 7.02 -9.83
N VAL A 390 -12.83 8.05 -9.47
CA VAL A 390 -13.29 9.44 -9.42
C VAL A 390 -12.98 10.14 -10.74
N GLN A 391 -13.96 10.19 -11.64
CA GLN A 391 -13.82 10.86 -12.94
C GLN A 391 -14.01 12.38 -12.84
N ALA A 392 -14.87 12.83 -11.92
CA ALA A 392 -15.13 14.23 -11.64
C ALA A 392 -15.46 14.42 -10.15
N LEU A 393 -15.17 15.61 -9.62
CA LEU A 393 -15.59 15.97 -8.27
C LEU A 393 -17.09 16.26 -8.23
N TRP A 394 -17.75 15.77 -7.18
CA TRP A 394 -19.16 16.08 -6.86
C TRP A 394 -19.31 17.32 -5.96
N PHE A 395 -18.24 18.11 -5.78
CA PHE A 395 -18.23 19.35 -5.00
C PHE A 395 -17.21 20.35 -5.56
N THR A 396 -17.34 21.63 -5.19
CA THR A 396 -16.37 22.67 -5.56
C THR A 396 -15.24 22.70 -4.53
N PRO A 397 -13.99 22.41 -4.91
CA PRO A 397 -12.87 22.41 -3.96
C PRO A 397 -12.48 23.83 -3.54
N LEU A 398 -12.23 24.02 -2.25
CA LEU A 398 -11.75 25.29 -1.66
C LEU A 398 -10.48 25.12 -0.83
N TYR A 399 -10.29 23.97 -0.18
CA TYR A 399 -9.13 23.72 0.67
C TYR A 399 -8.36 22.47 0.26
N LEU A 400 -7.03 22.58 0.29
CA LEU A 400 -6.08 21.49 0.11
C LEU A 400 -5.26 21.32 1.39
N ASP A 401 -5.58 20.30 2.17
CA ASP A 401 -4.92 19.99 3.44
C ASP A 401 -3.83 18.94 3.27
N ARG A 402 -2.75 19.09 4.06
CA ARG A 402 -1.71 18.06 4.18
C ARG A 402 -2.30 16.84 4.88
N HIS A 403 -2.10 15.66 4.29
CA HIS A 403 -2.49 14.39 4.90
C HIS A 403 -1.24 13.64 5.36
N LEU A 404 -1.11 13.32 6.64
CA LEU A 404 0.02 12.53 7.12
C LEU A 404 -0.22 11.05 6.81
N ALA A 405 0.78 10.39 6.22
CA ALA A 405 0.66 9.03 5.71
C ALA A 405 0.99 7.99 6.79
N ASP A 406 0.11 7.80 7.78
CA ASP A 406 0.29 6.79 8.83
C ASP A 406 0.48 5.37 8.25
N ALA A 407 -0.26 5.03 7.19
CA ALA A 407 -0.14 3.76 6.48
C ALA A 407 1.26 3.51 5.88
N THR A 408 1.97 4.56 5.46
CA THR A 408 3.36 4.44 4.97
C THR A 408 4.31 4.17 6.13
N PHE A 409 4.10 4.84 7.27
CA PHE A 409 4.90 4.64 8.46
C PHE A 409 4.69 3.25 9.09
N GLU A 410 3.46 2.74 9.10
CA GLU A 410 3.14 1.44 9.70
C GLU A 410 3.91 0.26 9.07
N LYS A 411 4.37 0.40 7.82
CA LYS A 411 5.23 -0.59 7.16
C LYS A 411 6.52 -0.87 7.93
N ASN A 412 7.00 0.08 8.74
CA ASN A 412 8.18 -0.09 9.59
C ASN A 412 8.00 -1.19 10.65
N PHE A 413 6.77 -1.50 11.10
CA PHE A 413 6.54 -2.59 12.04
C PHE A 413 6.86 -3.95 11.42
N ALA A 414 6.42 -4.20 10.18
CA ALA A 414 6.79 -5.40 9.44
C ALA A 414 8.32 -5.50 9.22
N GLY A 415 8.97 -4.36 8.94
CA GLY A 415 10.43 -4.27 8.84
C GLY A 415 11.14 -4.64 10.16
N ALA A 416 10.66 -4.09 11.28
CA ALA A 416 11.17 -4.42 12.62
C ALA A 416 11.00 -5.91 12.95
N TYR A 417 9.84 -6.50 12.63
CA TYR A 417 9.61 -7.93 12.81
C TYR A 417 10.62 -8.75 12.00
N ALA A 418 10.81 -8.43 10.72
CA ALA A 418 11.73 -9.14 9.84
C ALA A 418 13.21 -9.03 10.27
N LEU A 419 13.62 -7.91 10.87
CA LEU A 419 14.97 -7.73 11.39
C LEU A 419 15.30 -8.58 12.61
N TRP A 420 14.31 -8.93 13.42
CA TRP A 420 14.53 -9.65 14.68
C TRP A 420 14.08 -11.11 14.63
N ILE A 421 13.11 -11.42 13.77
CA ILE A 421 12.47 -12.72 13.70
C ILE A 421 12.79 -13.38 12.36
N ALA A 422 13.26 -14.63 12.42
CA ALA A 422 13.50 -15.44 11.24
C ALA A 422 12.16 -15.88 10.62
N PRO A 423 12.07 -15.99 9.28
CA PRO A 423 10.91 -16.59 8.64
C PRO A 423 10.70 -18.02 9.17
N GLY A 424 9.44 -18.37 9.45
CA GLY A 424 9.09 -19.70 9.97
C GLY A 424 9.44 -20.80 8.98
N ALA A 425 9.96 -21.94 9.48
CA ALA A 425 10.50 -23.07 8.71
C ALA A 425 9.47 -23.88 7.88
N ASP A 426 8.36 -23.28 7.46
CA ASP A 426 7.19 -23.99 6.90
C ASP A 426 6.72 -23.44 5.53
N THR A 427 7.57 -22.74 4.78
CA THR A 427 7.32 -22.62 3.34
C THR A 427 7.80 -23.91 2.68
N GLU A 428 6.87 -24.72 2.15
CA GLU A 428 7.19 -25.71 1.13
C GLU A 428 7.93 -24.96 -0.01
N GLY A 429 9.24 -25.16 -0.08
CA GLY A 429 10.19 -24.27 -0.74
C GLY A 429 10.87 -23.35 0.28
N GLN A 430 12.09 -23.67 0.69
CA GLN A 430 12.90 -22.82 1.56
C GLN A 430 13.07 -21.44 0.90
N LYS A 431 12.27 -20.43 1.30
CA LYS A 431 12.63 -19.04 1.01
C LYS A 431 13.89 -18.76 1.81
N GLU A 432 14.99 -18.64 1.08
CA GLU A 432 16.31 -18.44 1.68
C GLU A 432 16.33 -17.12 2.47
N ASP A 433 16.90 -17.19 3.67
CA ASP A 433 16.77 -16.15 4.69
C ASP A 433 17.84 -15.06 4.55
N THR A 434 17.58 -14.07 3.71
CA THR A 434 18.54 -12.99 3.36
C THR A 434 18.98 -12.14 4.54
N LEU A 435 18.11 -11.90 5.52
CA LEU A 435 18.42 -11.08 6.69
C LEU A 435 19.17 -11.84 7.79
N GLN A 436 19.49 -13.13 7.58
CA GLN A 436 20.14 -13.96 8.59
C GLN A 436 21.46 -13.35 9.11
N PRO A 437 22.38 -12.84 8.27
CA PRO A 437 23.61 -12.21 8.75
C PRO A 437 23.34 -11.01 9.66
N ILE A 438 22.34 -10.19 9.33
CA ILE A 438 21.95 -9.02 10.14
C ILE A 438 21.39 -9.49 11.49
N ARG A 439 20.53 -10.51 11.52
CA ARG A 439 20.02 -11.06 12.79
C ARG A 439 21.12 -11.63 13.67
N GLN A 440 22.07 -12.34 13.08
CA GLN A 440 23.22 -12.85 13.82
C GLN A 440 24.04 -11.71 14.43
N PHE A 441 24.33 -10.67 13.65
CA PHE A 441 24.99 -9.46 14.14
C PHE A 441 24.23 -8.77 15.28
N LEU A 442 22.92 -8.54 15.13
CA LEU A 442 22.07 -7.96 16.17
C LEU A 442 22.02 -8.83 17.45
N SER A 443 22.21 -10.15 17.31
CA SER A 443 22.35 -11.09 18.43
C SER A 443 23.77 -11.18 19.01
N GLY A 444 24.70 -10.30 18.61
CA GLY A 444 26.07 -10.25 19.12
C GLY A 444 27.02 -11.29 18.55
N ARG A 445 26.66 -11.94 17.44
CA ARG A 445 27.53 -12.90 16.73
C ARG A 445 28.22 -12.22 15.55
N THR A 446 29.48 -12.55 15.30
CA THR A 446 30.19 -12.11 14.08
C THR A 446 29.65 -12.88 12.87
N ALA A 447 29.08 -12.14 11.92
CA ALA A 447 28.26 -12.72 10.85
C ALA A 447 28.68 -12.32 9.44
N PHE A 448 29.62 -11.38 9.29
CA PHE A 448 30.01 -10.85 7.99
C PHE A 448 31.40 -11.31 7.59
N ARG A 449 31.51 -11.89 6.38
CA ARG A 449 32.76 -12.30 5.78
C ARG A 449 33.51 -11.07 5.24
N PRO A 450 34.84 -11.03 5.32
CA PRO A 450 35.64 -9.98 4.69
C PRO A 450 35.42 -9.92 3.18
N ASN A 451 35.30 -8.71 2.64
CA ASN A 451 35.22 -8.50 1.19
C ASN A 451 36.59 -8.76 0.54
N LEU A 452 36.55 -9.33 -0.67
CA LEU A 452 37.76 -9.59 -1.45
C LEU A 452 38.13 -8.33 -2.25
N SER A 453 39.43 -8.08 -2.43
CA SER A 453 39.86 -7.05 -3.37
C SER A 453 39.85 -7.63 -4.79
N ALA A 454 39.08 -7.01 -5.68
CA ALA A 454 39.04 -7.36 -7.10
C ALA A 454 39.71 -6.26 -7.94
N PRO A 455 40.26 -6.59 -9.13
CA PRO A 455 40.80 -5.58 -10.04
C PRO A 455 39.73 -4.54 -10.38
N THR A 456 40.12 -3.27 -10.44
CA THR A 456 39.20 -2.17 -10.76
C THR A 456 38.70 -2.30 -12.19
N ILE A 457 37.43 -1.96 -12.45
CA ILE A 457 36.90 -1.88 -13.81
C ILE A 457 37.70 -0.91 -14.67
N ASP A 458 37.55 -1.02 -15.99
CA ASP A 458 38.13 -0.04 -16.89
C ASP A 458 37.55 1.36 -16.59
N LEU A 459 38.44 2.25 -16.14
CA LEU A 459 38.12 3.65 -15.84
C LEU A 459 38.40 4.56 -17.04
N ALA A 460 38.71 4.00 -18.22
CA ALA A 460 38.86 4.76 -19.44
C ALA A 460 37.60 5.58 -19.73
N GLY A 461 37.78 6.87 -20.04
CA GLY A 461 36.68 7.80 -20.30
C GLY A 461 35.94 8.31 -19.05
N ILE A 462 36.28 7.85 -17.84
CA ILE A 462 35.67 8.33 -16.60
C ILE A 462 36.34 9.64 -16.15
N ASN A 463 35.59 10.75 -16.22
CA ASN A 463 36.03 12.06 -15.77
C ASN A 463 35.02 12.69 -14.78
N PRO A 464 35.47 13.23 -13.63
CA PRO A 464 36.86 13.25 -13.14
C PRO A 464 37.34 11.84 -12.76
N ARG A 465 38.65 11.57 -12.78
CA ARG A 465 39.17 10.27 -12.34
C ARG A 465 38.85 10.03 -10.86
N PRO A 466 38.44 8.81 -10.47
CA PRO A 466 38.16 8.50 -9.07
C PRO A 466 39.43 8.59 -8.20
N LEU A 467 39.24 9.05 -6.96
CA LEU A 467 40.31 9.14 -5.96
C LEU A 467 40.69 7.75 -5.44
N ALA A 468 41.88 7.61 -4.83
CA ALA A 468 42.36 6.34 -4.30
C ALA A 468 41.38 5.65 -3.33
N ALA A 469 40.73 6.42 -2.44
CA ALA A 469 39.72 5.89 -1.53
C ALA A 469 38.46 5.38 -2.26
N GLN A 470 38.07 6.06 -3.35
CA GLN A 470 36.97 5.64 -4.20
C GLN A 470 37.36 4.36 -4.96
N CYS A 471 38.55 4.29 -5.56
CA CYS A 471 39.07 3.07 -6.19
C CYS A 471 39.08 1.87 -5.24
N LYS A 472 39.45 2.08 -3.96
CA LYS A 472 39.36 1.05 -2.92
C LYS A 472 37.92 0.59 -2.71
N ALA A 473 36.96 1.51 -2.61
CA ALA A 473 35.55 1.17 -2.49
C ALA A 473 35.04 0.37 -3.71
N LEU A 474 35.41 0.76 -4.93
CA LEU A 474 35.10 0.02 -6.16
C LEU A 474 35.66 -1.41 -6.15
N SER A 475 36.93 -1.56 -5.74
CA SER A 475 37.59 -2.86 -5.65
C SER A 475 36.90 -3.80 -4.64
N LEU A 476 36.52 -3.27 -3.47
CA LEU A 476 35.80 -4.04 -2.44
C LEU A 476 34.35 -4.35 -2.85
N ALA A 477 33.68 -3.43 -3.56
CA ALA A 477 32.32 -3.67 -4.05
C ALA A 477 32.28 -4.82 -5.06
N GLN A 478 33.26 -4.90 -5.95
CA GLN A 478 33.37 -6.00 -6.91
C GLN A 478 33.65 -7.37 -6.27
N GLY A 479 34.35 -7.40 -5.13
CA GLY A 479 34.59 -8.62 -4.34
C GLY A 479 33.67 -8.78 -3.13
N LEU A 480 32.49 -8.12 -3.14
CA LEU A 480 31.52 -8.10 -2.06
C LEU A 480 31.07 -9.52 -1.67
N GLN A 481 31.27 -9.87 -0.39
CA GLN A 481 30.82 -11.15 0.16
C GLN A 481 29.45 -11.03 0.81
N ASP A 482 29.29 -10.10 1.76
CA ASP A 482 28.05 -9.90 2.52
C ASP A 482 27.67 -8.41 2.62
N ILE A 483 28.55 -7.56 3.17
CA ILE A 483 28.26 -6.14 3.35
C ILE A 483 29.49 -5.27 3.10
N LEU A 484 29.29 -4.11 2.47
CA LEU A 484 30.27 -3.03 2.35
C LEU A 484 29.67 -1.75 2.91
N LEU A 485 30.36 -1.13 3.86
CA LEU A 485 30.04 0.19 4.39
C LEU A 485 30.98 1.20 3.76
N VAL A 486 30.42 2.22 3.09
CA VAL A 486 31.17 3.31 2.49
C VAL A 486 30.82 4.60 3.21
N GLN A 487 31.75 5.08 4.02
CA GLN A 487 31.62 6.36 4.71
C GLN A 487 32.11 7.48 3.80
N GLY A 488 31.28 8.51 3.58
CA GLY A 488 31.65 9.66 2.76
C GLY A 488 31.24 10.99 3.38
N PRO A 489 32.17 11.75 3.96
CA PRO A 489 31.92 13.13 4.38
C PRO A 489 31.31 14.01 3.26
N PRO A 490 30.64 15.12 3.60
CA PRO A 490 30.11 16.06 2.61
C PRO A 490 31.15 16.44 1.55
N GLY A 491 30.76 16.45 0.27
CA GLY A 491 31.63 16.82 -0.85
C GLY A 491 32.59 15.73 -1.36
N THR A 492 32.68 14.56 -0.73
CA THR A 492 33.61 13.47 -1.15
C THR A 492 33.17 12.66 -2.37
N GLY A 493 32.03 13.01 -2.97
CA GLY A 493 31.50 12.32 -4.14
C GLY A 493 30.92 10.94 -3.82
N LYS A 494 30.10 10.82 -2.76
CA LYS A 494 29.38 9.59 -2.39
C LYS A 494 28.59 9.02 -3.57
N THR A 495 27.67 9.81 -4.13
CA THR A 495 26.80 9.39 -5.24
C THR A 495 27.60 9.11 -6.51
N TYR A 496 28.73 9.81 -6.72
CA TYR A 496 29.67 9.52 -7.80
C TYR A 496 30.30 8.13 -7.62
N THR A 497 30.80 7.84 -6.41
CA THR A 497 31.39 6.53 -6.06
C THR A 497 30.36 5.42 -6.15
N LEU A 498 29.13 5.67 -5.68
CA LEU A 498 27.99 4.76 -5.79
C LEU A 498 27.70 4.40 -7.24
N ALA A 499 27.60 5.39 -8.13
CA ALA A 499 27.34 5.16 -9.54
C ALA A 499 28.44 4.31 -10.21
N LEU A 500 29.71 4.53 -9.85
CA LEU A 500 30.81 3.70 -10.32
C LEU A 500 30.76 2.26 -9.79
N MET A 501 30.41 2.07 -8.52
CA MET A 501 30.21 0.72 -7.95
C MET A 501 29.06 -0.01 -8.65
N VAL A 502 27.95 0.67 -8.91
CA VAL A 502 26.82 0.11 -9.65
C VAL A 502 27.22 -0.28 -11.07
N LYS A 503 27.94 0.59 -11.79
CA LYS A 503 28.50 0.27 -13.11
C LYS A 503 29.35 -1.00 -13.06
N ALA A 504 30.27 -1.08 -12.10
CA ALA A 504 31.16 -2.24 -11.96
C ALA A 504 30.41 -3.53 -11.67
N LEU A 505 29.44 -3.50 -10.75
CA LEU A 505 28.59 -4.63 -10.43
C LEU A 505 27.74 -5.07 -11.63
N ALA A 506 27.19 -4.12 -12.39
CA ALA A 506 26.36 -4.40 -13.57
C ALA A 506 27.19 -5.07 -14.68
N GLN A 507 28.44 -4.64 -14.88
CA GLN A 507 29.38 -5.27 -15.82
C GLN A 507 29.72 -6.73 -15.46
N GLN A 508 29.59 -7.11 -14.18
CA GLN A 508 29.68 -8.51 -13.73
C GLN A 508 28.38 -9.30 -13.93
N GLY A 509 27.37 -8.71 -14.59
CA GLY A 509 26.06 -9.32 -14.81
C GLY A 509 25.18 -9.36 -13.55
N ARG A 510 25.50 -8.58 -12.51
CA ARG A 510 24.73 -8.55 -11.26
C ARG A 510 23.40 -7.82 -11.46
N LYS A 511 22.31 -8.39 -10.94
CA LYS A 511 21.02 -7.71 -10.79
C LYS A 511 21.08 -6.76 -9.60
N ILE A 512 20.83 -5.48 -9.82
CA ILE A 512 21.05 -4.45 -8.79
C ILE A 512 19.74 -3.74 -8.45
N ALA A 513 19.47 -3.61 -7.15
CA ALA A 513 18.47 -2.71 -6.61
C ALA A 513 19.16 -1.57 -5.86
N ILE A 514 18.66 -0.35 -6.03
CA ILE A 514 19.12 0.84 -5.33
C ILE A 514 17.99 1.38 -4.47
N ALA A 515 18.28 1.61 -3.18
CA ALA A 515 17.40 2.34 -2.29
C ALA A 515 17.99 3.70 -1.93
N THR A 516 17.11 4.67 -1.75
CA THR A 516 17.45 6.02 -1.28
C THR A 516 16.44 6.46 -0.23
N TYR A 517 16.81 7.43 0.61
CA TYR A 517 15.88 7.97 1.60
C TYR A 517 14.77 8.82 0.97
N THR A 518 15.10 9.62 -0.05
CA THR A 518 14.18 10.60 -0.66
C THR A 518 14.11 10.47 -2.18
N HIS A 519 13.01 10.92 -2.78
CA HIS A 519 12.87 10.98 -4.24
C HIS A 519 13.97 11.85 -4.89
N ARG A 520 14.38 12.94 -4.24
CA ARG A 520 15.49 13.79 -4.70
C ARG A 520 16.82 13.03 -4.75
N ALA A 521 17.12 12.23 -3.74
CA ALA A 521 18.33 11.39 -3.73
C ALA A 521 18.27 10.33 -4.84
N ALA A 522 17.11 9.70 -5.08
CA ALA A 522 16.93 8.80 -6.22
C ALA A 522 17.19 9.50 -7.57
N ASP A 523 16.70 10.73 -7.73
CA ASP A 523 16.92 11.51 -8.95
C ASP A 523 18.40 11.89 -9.12
N GLU A 524 19.10 12.21 -8.03
CA GLU A 524 20.56 12.46 -8.09
C GLU A 524 21.33 11.21 -8.54
N VAL A 525 21.01 10.05 -7.97
CA VAL A 525 21.59 8.76 -8.38
C VAL A 525 21.32 8.49 -9.87
N ILE A 526 20.09 8.70 -10.35
CA ILE A 526 19.72 8.54 -11.76
C ILE A 526 20.55 9.45 -12.66
N ASN A 527 20.72 10.71 -12.29
CA ASN A 527 21.53 11.67 -13.04
C ASN A 527 22.99 11.25 -13.14
N LYS A 528 23.57 10.73 -12.04
CA LYS A 528 24.95 10.22 -12.04
C LYS A 528 25.11 8.96 -12.88
N LEU A 529 24.19 8.01 -12.76
CA LEU A 529 24.21 6.77 -13.55
C LEU A 529 24.03 7.06 -15.04
N SER A 530 23.07 7.90 -15.41
CA SER A 530 22.83 8.27 -16.83
C SER A 530 24.05 8.92 -17.48
N ARG A 531 24.92 9.57 -16.70
CA ARG A 531 26.17 10.17 -17.19
C ARG A 531 27.35 9.19 -17.23
N LEU A 532 27.52 8.38 -16.18
CA LEU A 532 28.72 7.55 -15.99
C LEU A 532 28.56 6.13 -16.56
N ALA A 533 27.32 5.68 -16.70
CA ALA A 533 26.93 4.37 -17.18
C ALA A 533 25.68 4.47 -18.10
N PRO A 534 25.75 5.26 -19.20
CA PRO A 534 24.62 5.44 -20.12
C PRO A 534 24.14 4.14 -20.78
N GLU A 535 24.95 3.08 -20.74
CA GLU A 535 24.61 1.74 -21.20
C GLU A 535 23.61 1.00 -20.29
N LEU A 536 23.41 1.47 -19.05
CA LEU A 536 22.53 0.82 -18.09
C LEU A 536 21.09 1.31 -18.25
N GLU A 537 20.18 0.36 -18.43
CA GLU A 537 18.76 0.62 -18.36
C GLU A 537 18.35 0.88 -16.90
N LEU A 538 17.73 2.03 -16.63
CA LEU A 538 17.34 2.46 -15.29
C LEU A 538 15.81 2.45 -15.13
N ARG A 539 15.33 1.80 -14.06
CA ARG A 539 13.89 1.70 -13.75
C ARG A 539 13.60 2.22 -12.35
N LYS A 540 13.03 3.41 -12.25
CA LYS A 540 12.66 4.03 -10.98
C LYS A 540 11.29 3.56 -10.50
N LEU A 541 11.24 3.07 -9.27
CA LEU A 541 10.06 2.65 -8.54
C LEU A 541 9.38 3.83 -7.86
N GLY A 542 8.08 3.72 -7.71
CA GLY A 542 7.24 4.74 -7.11
C GLY A 542 6.25 5.30 -8.11
N ARG A 543 5.44 6.23 -7.63
CA ARG A 543 4.34 6.77 -8.41
C ARG A 543 4.85 7.82 -9.41
N PRO A 544 4.22 7.97 -10.59
CA PRO A 544 4.58 9.01 -11.54
C PRO A 544 4.60 10.42 -10.93
N GLU A 545 3.71 10.67 -9.95
CA GLU A 545 3.60 11.92 -9.19
C GLU A 545 4.82 12.23 -8.32
N SER A 546 5.65 11.25 -8.02
CA SER A 546 6.83 11.39 -7.15
C SER A 546 8.14 11.43 -7.95
N MET A 547 8.05 11.70 -9.25
CA MET A 547 9.19 11.69 -10.17
C MET A 547 9.36 13.04 -10.85
N ALA A 548 10.60 13.54 -10.83
CA ALA A 548 10.96 14.71 -11.62
C ALA A 548 10.65 14.47 -13.10
N ALA A 549 10.05 15.45 -13.78
CA ALA A 549 9.59 15.34 -15.16
C ALA A 549 10.68 14.85 -16.13
N GLN A 550 11.93 15.27 -15.93
CA GLN A 550 13.10 14.85 -16.71
C GLN A 550 13.46 13.35 -16.60
N HIS A 551 12.83 12.62 -15.67
CA HIS A 551 13.04 11.18 -15.46
C HIS A 551 11.76 10.37 -15.70
N ALA A 552 10.73 10.97 -16.30
CA ALA A 552 9.46 10.30 -16.56
C ALA A 552 9.61 9.06 -17.45
N ASP A 553 10.61 9.05 -18.34
CA ASP A 553 11.04 7.94 -19.20
C ASP A 553 11.56 6.75 -18.41
N LYS A 554 12.11 6.98 -17.21
CA LYS A 554 12.68 5.95 -16.32
C LYS A 554 11.67 5.46 -15.29
N CYS A 555 10.48 6.07 -15.21
CA CYS A 555 9.45 5.66 -14.25
C CYS A 555 8.94 4.26 -14.62
N LEU A 556 9.11 3.28 -13.74
CA LEU A 556 8.64 1.91 -13.98
C LEU A 556 7.14 1.89 -14.27
N THR A 557 6.33 2.63 -13.52
CA THR A 557 4.89 2.72 -13.79
C THR A 557 4.61 3.27 -15.18
N ASN A 558 5.32 4.32 -15.65
CA ASN A 558 5.12 4.84 -17.01
C ASN A 558 5.63 3.87 -18.08
N ILE A 559 6.77 3.21 -17.86
CA ILE A 559 7.34 2.20 -18.75
C ILE A 559 6.37 1.03 -18.94
N LEU A 560 5.68 0.61 -17.87
CA LEU A 560 4.72 -0.49 -17.89
C LEU A 560 3.32 -0.05 -18.37
N ARG A 561 3.04 1.24 -18.53
CA ARG A 561 1.78 1.70 -19.13
C ARG A 561 1.73 1.32 -20.60
N ARG A 562 0.52 1.01 -21.07
CA ARG A 562 0.28 0.77 -22.48
C ARG A 562 0.59 2.04 -23.29
N PRO A 563 1.39 1.95 -24.37
CA PRO A 563 1.78 3.13 -25.16
C PRO A 563 0.66 3.64 -26.08
N GLN A 564 -0.24 2.75 -26.51
CA GLN A 564 -1.38 3.10 -27.36
C GLN A 564 -2.71 2.91 -26.63
N PRO A 565 -3.74 3.71 -26.94
CA PRO A 565 -5.08 3.48 -26.41
C PRO A 565 -5.56 2.06 -26.73
N ILE A 566 -6.27 1.44 -25.80
CA ILE A 566 -6.93 0.17 -26.05
C ILE A 566 -7.98 0.41 -27.14
N ARG A 567 -7.93 -0.37 -28.23
CA ARG A 567 -8.99 -0.33 -29.25
C ARG A 567 -10.31 -0.75 -28.59
N PRO A 568 -11.44 -0.13 -28.91
CA PRO A 568 -12.73 -0.58 -28.41
C PRO A 568 -12.97 -2.03 -28.85
N LEU A 569 -12.94 -2.95 -27.89
CA LEU A 569 -13.29 -4.35 -28.12
C LEU A 569 -14.67 -4.58 -27.50
N GLU A 570 -15.57 -5.22 -28.24
CA GLU A 570 -16.95 -5.44 -27.79
C GLU A 570 -17.18 -6.87 -27.25
N HIS A 571 -16.29 -7.80 -27.61
CA HIS A 571 -16.41 -9.22 -27.28
C HIS A 571 -15.35 -9.67 -26.29
N ALA A 572 -15.74 -10.57 -25.38
CA ALA A 572 -14.92 -11.01 -24.26
C ALA A 572 -13.63 -11.73 -24.70
N GLU A 573 -13.70 -12.54 -25.74
CA GLU A 573 -12.55 -13.26 -26.30
C GLU A 573 -11.48 -12.28 -26.81
N GLY A 574 -11.90 -11.18 -27.45
CA GLY A 574 -11.00 -10.14 -27.93
C GLY A 574 -10.28 -9.44 -26.77
N MET A 575 -11.03 -9.02 -25.73
CA MET A 575 -10.44 -8.37 -24.54
C MET A 575 -9.43 -9.28 -23.85
N LEU A 576 -9.74 -10.58 -23.74
CA LEU A 576 -8.83 -11.54 -23.13
C LEU A 576 -7.56 -11.74 -23.95
N ALA A 577 -7.68 -11.92 -25.27
CA ALA A 577 -6.52 -12.09 -26.16
C ALA A 577 -5.60 -10.86 -26.14
N ASP A 578 -6.18 -9.66 -26.03
CA ASP A 578 -5.46 -8.41 -25.85
C ASP A 578 -4.68 -8.38 -24.52
N LEU A 579 -5.32 -8.71 -23.40
CA LEU A 579 -4.65 -8.78 -22.08
C LEU A 579 -3.54 -9.86 -22.04
N GLU A 580 -3.76 -11.03 -22.63
CA GLU A 580 -2.76 -12.10 -22.70
C GLU A 580 -1.56 -11.71 -23.58
N THR A 581 -1.79 -10.94 -24.64
CA THR A 581 -0.71 -10.38 -25.47
C THR A 581 0.07 -9.32 -24.70
N ARG A 582 -0.63 -8.39 -24.06
CA ARG A 582 -0.01 -7.36 -23.22
C ARG A 582 0.79 -7.95 -22.07
N GLN A 583 0.33 -9.02 -21.43
CA GLN A 583 1.08 -9.70 -20.36
C GLN A 583 2.42 -10.22 -20.88
N ARG A 584 2.45 -10.88 -22.05
CA ARG A 584 3.71 -11.38 -22.65
C ARG A 584 4.70 -10.25 -22.93
N GLU A 585 4.22 -9.10 -23.40
CA GLU A 585 5.06 -7.90 -23.58
C GLU A 585 5.62 -7.40 -22.24
N LEU A 586 4.78 -7.32 -21.20
CA LEU A 586 5.19 -6.93 -19.85
C LEU A 586 6.23 -7.89 -19.28
N GLU A 587 6.08 -9.20 -19.47
CA GLU A 587 7.04 -10.20 -19.02
C GLU A 587 8.41 -9.99 -19.69
N ASN A 588 8.43 -9.78 -21.00
CA ASN A 588 9.66 -9.51 -21.74
C ASN A 588 10.33 -8.23 -21.25
N LEU A 589 9.55 -7.16 -21.07
CA LEU A 589 10.02 -5.88 -20.58
C LEU A 589 10.62 -6.03 -19.18
N LEU A 590 9.90 -6.65 -18.24
CA LEU A 590 10.36 -6.86 -16.87
C LEU A 590 11.63 -7.71 -16.81
N ARG A 591 11.74 -8.79 -17.62
CA ARG A 591 12.93 -9.66 -17.69
C ARG A 591 14.16 -9.00 -18.29
N ALA A 592 14.01 -7.95 -19.10
CA ALA A 592 15.15 -7.26 -19.67
C ALA A 592 16.08 -6.72 -18.56
N PRO A 593 17.42 -6.83 -18.71
CA PRO A 593 18.37 -6.35 -17.71
C PRO A 593 18.16 -4.87 -17.39
N ALA A 594 18.05 -4.54 -16.11
CA ALA A 594 17.89 -3.17 -15.65
C ALA A 594 18.36 -3.01 -14.20
N VAL A 595 18.75 -1.79 -13.85
CA VAL A 595 18.98 -1.36 -12.47
C VAL A 595 17.70 -0.73 -11.93
N TYR A 596 17.17 -1.28 -10.84
CA TYR A 596 15.94 -0.78 -10.23
C TYR A 596 16.27 0.18 -9.10
N ILE A 597 15.61 1.34 -9.07
CA ILE A 597 15.93 2.44 -8.13
C ILE A 597 14.65 2.86 -7.43
N GLY A 598 14.62 2.92 -6.11
CA GLY A 598 13.42 3.34 -5.37
C GLY A 598 13.75 4.08 -4.09
N THR A 599 12.77 4.76 -3.53
CA THR A 599 12.86 5.14 -2.10
C THR A 599 12.70 3.88 -1.26
N THR A 600 13.25 3.85 -0.05
CA THR A 600 13.10 2.72 0.88
C THR A 600 11.64 2.33 1.11
N HIS A 601 10.73 3.31 1.18
CA HIS A 601 9.29 3.07 1.28
C HIS A 601 8.67 2.39 0.06
N ALA A 602 9.18 2.67 -1.16
CA ALA A 602 8.72 1.99 -2.37
C ALA A 602 9.03 0.49 -2.32
N TRP A 603 10.11 0.07 -1.66
CA TRP A 603 10.50 -1.34 -1.51
C TRP A 603 9.64 -2.13 -0.50
N PHE A 604 8.77 -1.46 0.25
CA PHE A 604 7.72 -2.11 1.04
C PHE A 604 6.43 -2.36 0.24
N ASP A 605 6.32 -1.83 -0.98
CA ASP A 605 5.15 -2.07 -1.83
C ASP A 605 4.98 -3.56 -2.13
N ASN A 606 3.74 -4.06 -1.98
CA ASN A 606 3.41 -5.48 -2.04
C ASN A 606 3.69 -6.09 -3.42
N THR A 607 3.46 -5.31 -4.48
CA THR A 607 3.67 -5.76 -5.85
C THR A 607 5.16 -5.88 -6.14
N LEU A 608 5.93 -4.87 -5.73
CA LEU A 608 7.38 -4.84 -5.98
C LEU A 608 8.14 -5.93 -5.21
N GLN A 609 7.55 -6.52 -4.17
CA GLN A 609 8.14 -7.69 -3.51
C GLN A 609 8.16 -8.94 -4.40
N GLN A 610 7.28 -9.00 -5.41
CA GLN A 610 7.17 -10.14 -6.33
C GLN A 610 8.09 -10.01 -7.54
N LEU A 611 8.58 -8.79 -7.81
CA LEU A 611 9.50 -8.54 -8.91
C LEU A 611 10.74 -9.46 -8.87
N PRO A 612 11.46 -9.64 -7.73
CA PRO A 612 12.59 -10.58 -7.68
C PRO A 612 12.21 -12.04 -7.98
N LEU A 613 11.02 -12.48 -7.56
CA LEU A 613 10.50 -13.82 -7.85
C LEU A 613 10.23 -14.00 -9.35
N MET A 614 9.61 -13.00 -9.98
CA MET A 614 9.34 -12.98 -11.42
C MET A 614 10.62 -12.94 -12.28
N LEU A 615 11.68 -12.29 -11.79
CA LEU A 615 13.00 -12.25 -12.45
C LEU A 615 13.84 -13.52 -12.24
N SER A 616 13.36 -14.50 -11.48
CA SER A 616 14.08 -15.74 -11.18
C SER A 616 13.68 -16.86 -12.13
N THR A 617 14.67 -17.60 -12.64
CA THR A 617 14.45 -18.78 -13.51
C THR A 617 14.49 -20.11 -12.74
N ASN A 618 15.08 -20.14 -11.54
CA ASN A 618 15.33 -21.34 -10.74
C ASN A 618 14.99 -21.14 -9.24
N GLN A 619 13.92 -20.40 -8.92
CA GLN A 619 13.48 -20.15 -7.54
C GLN A 619 14.52 -19.46 -6.61
N ALA A 620 15.64 -18.94 -7.12
CA ALA A 620 16.61 -18.14 -6.38
C ALA A 620 16.13 -16.67 -6.31
N PRO A 621 15.58 -16.18 -5.18
CA PRO A 621 14.62 -15.07 -5.21
C PRO A 621 15.17 -13.63 -5.21
N TYR A 622 16.32 -13.26 -5.76
CA TYR A 622 16.89 -11.95 -5.34
C TYR A 622 17.57 -11.11 -6.41
N PHE A 623 17.62 -9.80 -6.12
CA PHE A 623 18.72 -8.97 -6.62
C PHE A 623 20.03 -9.56 -6.09
N ASP A 624 21.08 -9.52 -6.89
CA ASP A 624 22.39 -9.99 -6.43
C ASP A 624 22.98 -9.06 -5.37
N VAL A 625 22.73 -7.75 -5.51
CA VAL A 625 23.22 -6.70 -4.64
C VAL A 625 22.16 -5.62 -4.46
N VAL A 626 21.97 -5.18 -3.21
CA VAL A 626 21.25 -3.96 -2.88
C VAL A 626 22.25 -2.87 -2.52
N VAL A 627 22.10 -1.70 -3.11
CA VAL A 627 22.92 -0.51 -2.82
C VAL A 627 22.01 0.53 -2.17
N VAL A 628 22.40 1.07 -1.02
CA VAL A 628 21.60 2.07 -0.30
C VAL A 628 22.40 3.37 -0.22
N ASP A 629 21.87 4.43 -0.81
CA ASP A 629 22.41 5.79 -0.66
C ASP A 629 21.82 6.47 0.57
N GLU A 630 22.62 7.32 1.22
CA GLU A 630 22.25 8.03 2.45
C GLU A 630 21.70 7.10 3.54
N ALA A 631 22.30 5.91 3.68
CA ALA A 631 21.86 4.86 4.60
C ALA A 631 21.87 5.29 6.08
N ASN A 632 22.70 6.25 6.44
CA ASN A 632 22.77 6.87 7.77
C ASN A 632 21.57 7.78 8.10
N GLN A 633 20.76 8.18 7.10
CA GLN A 633 19.54 8.97 7.29
C GLN A 633 18.29 8.09 7.41
N ILE A 634 18.41 6.78 7.19
CA ILE A 634 17.30 5.85 7.13
C ILE A 634 17.19 5.09 8.45
N ILE A 635 16.01 5.10 9.08
CA ILE A 635 15.78 4.31 10.29
C ILE A 635 15.91 2.81 9.99
N THR A 636 16.53 2.05 10.89
CA THR A 636 16.85 0.62 10.69
C THR A 636 15.66 -0.25 10.24
N PRO A 637 14.45 -0.15 10.82
CA PRO A 637 13.29 -0.93 10.35
C PRO A 637 12.96 -0.70 8.87
N ASN A 638 13.19 0.52 8.39
CA ASN A 638 12.88 0.91 7.02
C ASN A 638 13.88 0.31 6.01
N LEU A 639 15.15 0.13 6.41
CA LEU A 639 16.14 -0.58 5.61
C LEU A 639 15.74 -2.03 5.35
N ALA A 640 15.06 -2.69 6.29
CA ALA A 640 14.63 -4.08 6.14
C ALA A 640 13.75 -4.32 4.90
N GLY A 641 12.98 -3.30 4.48
CA GLY A 641 12.14 -3.36 3.29
C GLY A 641 12.92 -3.69 2.02
N VAL A 642 14.12 -3.12 1.87
CA VAL A 642 15.00 -3.35 0.71
C VAL A 642 16.08 -4.40 0.99
N LEU A 643 16.68 -4.45 2.19
CA LEU A 643 17.78 -5.36 2.48
C LEU A 643 17.36 -6.83 2.35
N ARG A 644 16.09 -7.15 2.64
CA ARG A 644 15.55 -8.50 2.46
C ARG A 644 15.54 -8.99 1.00
N LEU A 645 15.75 -8.10 0.03
CA LEU A 645 15.66 -8.38 -1.41
C LEU A 645 17.00 -8.79 -2.04
N ALA A 646 18.09 -8.84 -1.26
CA ALA A 646 19.41 -9.31 -1.68
C ALA A 646 20.16 -9.94 -0.51
N LYS A 647 21.19 -10.75 -0.82
CA LYS A 647 22.12 -11.31 0.18
C LYS A 647 23.35 -10.46 0.42
N ARG A 648 23.55 -9.45 -0.43
CA ARG A 648 24.73 -8.59 -0.42
C ARG A 648 24.32 -7.13 -0.44
N TRP A 649 24.98 -6.33 0.39
CA TRP A 649 24.58 -4.94 0.59
C TRP A 649 25.77 -4.00 0.49
N VAL A 650 25.57 -2.88 -0.18
CA VAL A 650 26.48 -1.73 -0.13
C VAL A 650 25.71 -0.59 0.53
N LEU A 651 26.14 -0.13 1.70
CA LEU A 651 25.51 0.99 2.42
C LEU A 651 26.45 2.20 2.35
N VAL A 652 25.95 3.28 1.78
CA VAL A 652 26.70 4.54 1.59
C VAL A 652 26.08 5.60 2.49
N GLY A 653 26.90 6.33 3.26
CA GLY A 653 26.41 7.32 4.24
C GLY A 653 27.45 8.33 4.70
#